data_AF-A0A0C4E2V9-F1
#
_entry.id   AF-A0A0C4E2V9-F1
#
_cell.length_a   1.000
_cell.length_b   1.000
_cell.length_c   1.000
_cell.angle_alpha   90.00
_cell.angle_beta   90.00
_cell.angle_gamma   90.00
#
_symmetry.space_group_name_H-M   'P 1'
#
loop_
_entity.id
_entity.type
_entity.pdbx_description
1 polymer ?
#
loop_
_entity_poly.entity_id
_entity_poly.type
_entity_poly.pdbx_seq_one_letter_code
_entity_poly.pdbx_strand_id
1 'polypeptide(L)'
;MTFLPGNQASGDWLMQRYFESVHPIARCAHRPSFEIQYATFWDDVHHGIEPRPSIQAVVFAAWFSAVVSLDERTILHEFGCAKPELMGRVKIGTESALSKANFLRTTRVETLQALIMYMIPLCRAEVSRAHSVLVGAAVRMAECMGLHRDGEAYGLTPLETHVRRLIWHQLCFLDVRTCEAQGPKPAIRREDYDTKLPINCEEDELTNAVVPPESAERWTSTLLPLMRFEINEMMRNIWMDRRRLEVRKTTVTAVLSKIENFRKRMLDKYERFLDDRVPIQRYAKLVMHLLMYRLYAMILHPYHSNTVNPMPPRLNSVLIWGGIGIAEISIQLDTNPDFAAWAWYLGAYQQFQIALLLATEIYYRPQNREAERIWACLDYVFNMDPNMSREDKGILILREIASKTAVYMGMRRMRAPTSTTRAVPDKHAIKTEGSVSPSTTAAAPPEPSFNKGDSSRESQQQQQQQQQQHQHQHSQHQAQHPGLSAMQYQAHPGAQSGMMQQGQQHQQSSPCGLSPGSLKPEPHSSSPSSSMMHRPMLAGGNDGAGRGQGLPPQQMPLPMQMQQMPSAGPPPHVVFAGVSNGEVLWSLPPQNADSPEGSSEGGSVVGYSHRHGSAAGPPGAGQQIDWSAYHDDINAMFPTDPQTGEFSLTGFMNPSIGMKWNG
;
A
#
# COMPACT_ATOMS: atom_id res chain seq x y z
N MET A 1 -16.74 -17.44 -26.69
CA MET A 1 -16.04 -16.83 -25.54
C MET A 1 -16.79 -15.57 -25.11
N THR A 2 -17.33 -15.50 -23.89
CA THR A 2 -18.39 -14.53 -23.51
C THR A 2 -17.89 -13.11 -23.18
N PHE A 3 -16.59 -12.94 -22.93
CA PHE A 3 -16.03 -11.68 -22.40
C PHE A 3 -15.03 -10.98 -23.34
N LEU A 4 -14.96 -11.37 -24.62
CA LEU A 4 -14.13 -10.69 -25.61
C LEU A 4 -14.53 -9.19 -25.69
N PRO A 5 -13.59 -8.26 -25.99
CA PRO A 5 -13.82 -6.82 -25.98
C PRO A 5 -14.66 -6.30 -27.18
N GLY A 6 -15.60 -7.10 -27.69
CA GLY A 6 -16.32 -6.86 -28.94
C GLY A 6 -15.76 -7.70 -30.08
N ASN A 7 -14.87 -7.12 -30.87
CA ASN A 7 -14.22 -7.76 -32.02
C ASN A 7 -12.68 -7.78 -31.88
N GLN A 8 -11.97 -8.31 -32.88
CA GLN A 8 -10.50 -8.32 -32.89
C GLN A 8 -9.92 -6.90 -32.82
N ALA A 9 -10.37 -5.97 -33.65
CA ALA A 9 -9.82 -4.60 -33.69
C ALA A 9 -9.89 -3.88 -32.33
N SER A 10 -10.97 -4.07 -31.57
CA SER A 10 -11.09 -3.58 -30.18
C SER A 10 -10.07 -4.22 -29.23
N GLY A 11 -9.74 -5.50 -29.43
CA GLY A 11 -8.68 -6.19 -28.71
C GLY A 11 -7.28 -5.70 -29.11
N ASP A 12 -7.05 -5.48 -30.41
CA ASP A 12 -5.75 -5.07 -30.97
C ASP A 12 -5.41 -3.66 -30.50
N TRP A 13 -6.40 -2.76 -30.51
CA TRP A 13 -6.28 -1.42 -29.95
C TRP A 13 -5.94 -1.47 -28.45
N LEU A 14 -6.62 -2.30 -27.65
CA LEU A 14 -6.29 -2.49 -26.23
C LEU A 14 -4.88 -3.08 -26.03
N MET A 15 -4.42 -3.96 -26.92
CA MET A 15 -3.08 -4.53 -26.86
C MET A 15 -2.00 -3.47 -27.19
N GLN A 16 -2.26 -2.60 -28.17
CA GLN A 16 -1.42 -1.43 -28.45
C GLN A 16 -1.36 -0.49 -27.23
N ARG A 17 -2.50 -0.17 -26.62
CA ARG A 17 -2.54 0.66 -25.39
C ARG A 17 -1.77 -0.01 -24.23
N TYR A 18 -1.81 -1.33 -24.09
CA TYR A 18 -0.98 -2.07 -23.13
C TYR A 18 0.52 -1.85 -23.40
N PHE A 19 0.98 -1.98 -24.64
CA PHE A 19 2.41 -1.80 -24.97
C PHE A 19 2.89 -0.34 -24.86
N GLU A 20 2.03 0.64 -25.09
CA GLU A 20 2.37 2.08 -24.95
C GLU A 20 2.32 2.59 -23.51
N SER A 21 1.28 2.21 -22.76
CA SER A 21 0.99 2.77 -21.42
C SER A 21 1.48 1.88 -20.28
N VAL A 22 1.32 0.56 -20.38
CA VAL A 22 1.49 -0.37 -19.26
C VAL A 22 2.87 -1.01 -19.25
N HIS A 23 3.24 -1.63 -20.37
CA HIS A 23 4.47 -2.42 -20.53
C HIS A 23 5.76 -1.64 -20.22
N PRO A 24 5.93 -0.34 -20.55
CA PRO A 24 7.17 0.38 -20.26
C PRO A 24 7.40 0.62 -18.76
N ILE A 25 6.33 0.78 -17.97
CA ILE A 25 6.42 1.02 -16.53
C ILE A 25 6.46 -0.30 -15.76
N ALA A 26 5.59 -1.22 -16.15
CA ALA A 26 5.18 -2.39 -15.39
C ALA A 26 5.38 -3.69 -16.18
N ARG A 27 6.51 -3.79 -16.87
CA ARG A 27 6.88 -4.95 -17.70
C ARG A 27 6.77 -6.27 -16.93
N CYS A 28 5.88 -7.15 -17.40
CA CYS A 28 5.71 -8.55 -16.96
C CYS A 28 5.93 -9.55 -18.08
N ALA A 29 6.00 -9.10 -19.33
CA ALA A 29 6.10 -9.92 -20.53
C ALA A 29 7.32 -9.53 -21.37
N HIS A 30 7.59 -10.33 -22.39
CA HIS A 30 8.51 -10.01 -23.48
C HIS A 30 7.68 -9.84 -24.76
N ARG A 31 7.70 -8.62 -25.31
CA ARG A 31 6.76 -8.14 -26.33
C ARG A 31 6.70 -9.02 -27.59
N PRO A 32 7.79 -9.30 -28.31
CA PRO A 32 7.73 -10.13 -29.53
C PRO A 32 7.09 -11.51 -29.28
N SER A 33 7.43 -12.17 -28.16
CA SER A 33 6.84 -13.47 -27.83
C SER A 33 5.36 -13.39 -27.41
N PHE A 34 4.91 -12.24 -26.90
CA PHE A 34 3.52 -12.03 -26.50
C PHE A 34 2.65 -11.62 -27.70
N GLU A 35 3.17 -10.82 -28.64
CA GLU A 35 2.51 -10.52 -29.92
C GLU A 35 2.27 -11.80 -30.74
N ILE A 36 3.22 -12.75 -30.76
CA ILE A 36 3.02 -14.08 -31.35
C ILE A 36 1.91 -14.86 -30.64
N GLN A 37 1.93 -14.93 -29.29
CA GLN A 37 0.88 -15.61 -28.52
C GLN A 37 -0.51 -14.99 -28.71
N TYR A 38 -0.56 -13.68 -28.93
CA TYR A 38 -1.77 -12.90 -29.18
C TYR A 38 -2.32 -13.13 -30.59
N ALA A 39 -1.47 -13.25 -31.60
CA ALA A 39 -1.87 -13.68 -32.94
C ALA A 39 -2.48 -15.10 -32.90
N THR A 40 -1.77 -16.07 -32.29
CA THR A 40 -2.28 -17.45 -32.14
C THR A 40 -3.59 -17.52 -31.36
N PHE A 41 -3.79 -16.65 -30.35
CA PHE A 41 -5.06 -16.55 -29.64
C PHE A 41 -6.22 -16.17 -30.58
N TRP A 42 -6.01 -15.23 -31.51
CA TRP A 42 -7.03 -14.88 -32.50
C TRP A 42 -7.16 -15.92 -33.62
N ASP A 43 -6.09 -16.59 -34.03
CA ASP A 43 -6.17 -17.71 -34.97
C ASP A 43 -7.07 -18.82 -34.40
N ASP A 44 -6.86 -19.23 -33.13
CA ASP A 44 -7.73 -20.17 -32.42
C ASP A 44 -9.20 -19.69 -32.44
N VAL A 45 -9.45 -18.42 -32.07
CA VAL A 45 -10.80 -17.82 -32.06
C VAL A 45 -11.49 -17.91 -33.43
N HIS A 46 -10.80 -17.56 -34.52
CA HIS A 46 -11.39 -17.54 -35.86
C HIS A 46 -11.67 -18.94 -36.41
N HIS A 47 -10.86 -19.94 -36.04
CA HIS A 47 -11.10 -21.35 -36.38
C HIS A 47 -12.13 -22.03 -35.46
N GLY A 48 -12.71 -21.31 -34.49
CA GLY A 48 -13.68 -21.84 -33.53
C GLY A 48 -13.08 -22.75 -32.46
N ILE A 49 -11.75 -22.76 -32.34
CA ILE A 49 -10.99 -23.49 -31.32
C ILE A 49 -11.03 -22.67 -30.03
N GLU A 50 -11.14 -23.30 -28.86
CA GLU A 50 -10.97 -22.56 -27.60
C GLU A 50 -9.47 -22.35 -27.31
N PRO A 51 -8.96 -21.10 -27.26
CA PRO A 51 -7.55 -20.85 -27.05
C PRO A 51 -7.07 -21.38 -25.71
N ARG A 52 -5.80 -21.79 -25.65
CA ARG A 52 -5.18 -22.34 -24.43
C ARG A 52 -5.48 -21.46 -23.19
N PRO A 53 -6.07 -21.97 -22.09
CA PRO A 53 -6.56 -21.14 -20.98
C PRO A 53 -5.54 -20.21 -20.33
N SER A 54 -4.26 -20.59 -20.28
CA SER A 54 -3.21 -19.70 -19.77
C SER A 54 -2.91 -18.52 -20.71
N ILE A 55 -3.11 -18.67 -22.03
CA ILE A 55 -3.03 -17.56 -22.99
C ILE A 55 -4.26 -16.67 -22.88
N GLN A 56 -5.48 -17.24 -22.73
CA GLN A 56 -6.67 -16.45 -22.38
C GLN A 56 -6.38 -15.57 -21.16
N ALA A 57 -5.77 -16.12 -20.11
CA ALA A 57 -5.44 -15.37 -18.90
C ALA A 57 -4.48 -14.19 -19.14
N VAL A 58 -3.37 -14.38 -19.88
CA VAL A 58 -2.41 -13.28 -20.14
C VAL A 58 -3.02 -12.19 -21.03
N VAL A 59 -3.73 -12.57 -22.10
CA VAL A 59 -4.38 -11.61 -23.02
C VAL A 59 -5.43 -10.78 -22.29
N PHE A 60 -6.30 -11.41 -21.49
CA PHE A 60 -7.28 -10.69 -20.68
C PHE A 60 -6.64 -9.81 -19.59
N ALA A 61 -5.53 -10.23 -18.96
CA ALA A 61 -4.82 -9.40 -17.99
C ALA A 61 -4.14 -8.16 -18.63
N ALA A 62 -3.63 -8.28 -19.86
CA ALA A 62 -3.13 -7.15 -20.63
C ALA A 62 -4.25 -6.17 -21.00
N TRP A 63 -5.37 -6.67 -21.53
CA TRP A 63 -6.56 -5.86 -21.83
C TRP A 63 -7.13 -5.16 -20.59
N PHE A 64 -7.21 -5.85 -19.44
CA PHE A 64 -7.64 -5.23 -18.19
C PHE A 64 -6.71 -4.10 -17.76
N SER A 65 -5.40 -4.32 -17.85
CA SER A 65 -4.40 -3.29 -17.53
C SER A 65 -4.52 -2.07 -18.44
N ALA A 66 -4.76 -2.26 -19.74
CA ALA A 66 -4.99 -1.19 -20.70
C ALA A 66 -6.27 -0.40 -20.40
N VAL A 67 -7.41 -1.06 -20.16
CA VAL A 67 -8.66 -0.38 -19.76
C VAL A 67 -8.46 0.43 -18.47
N VAL A 68 -7.65 -0.07 -17.53
CA VAL A 68 -7.34 0.64 -16.29
C VAL A 68 -6.39 1.85 -16.53
N SER A 69 -5.48 1.80 -17.51
CA SER A 69 -4.54 2.89 -17.81
C SER A 69 -5.14 4.08 -18.56
N LEU A 70 -6.22 3.87 -19.32
CA LEU A 70 -6.84 4.91 -20.17
C LEU A 70 -7.71 5.91 -19.39
N ASP A 71 -7.89 7.12 -19.91
CA ASP A 71 -8.84 8.10 -19.37
C ASP A 71 -10.29 7.79 -19.78
N GLU A 72 -11.26 8.38 -19.07
CA GLU A 72 -12.69 8.10 -19.29
C GLU A 72 -13.23 8.64 -20.62
N ARG A 73 -12.69 9.77 -21.11
CA ARG A 73 -13.09 10.34 -22.41
C ARG A 73 -12.63 9.44 -23.55
N THR A 74 -11.41 8.90 -23.50
CA THR A 74 -10.92 7.94 -24.50
C THR A 74 -11.73 6.64 -24.48
N ILE A 75 -12.09 6.10 -23.30
CA ILE A 75 -12.98 4.92 -23.26
C ILE A 75 -14.36 5.21 -23.86
N LEU A 76 -14.95 6.39 -23.55
CA LEU A 76 -16.24 6.78 -24.11
C LEU A 76 -16.19 6.96 -25.64
N HIS A 77 -15.09 7.49 -26.18
CA HIS A 77 -14.88 7.66 -27.62
C HIS A 77 -14.76 6.32 -28.37
N GLU A 78 -13.91 5.41 -27.88
CA GLU A 78 -13.55 4.18 -28.59
C GLU A 78 -14.55 3.03 -28.37
N PHE A 79 -15.24 3.00 -27.21
CA PHE A 79 -16.15 1.89 -26.84
C PHE A 79 -17.61 2.32 -26.67
N GLY A 80 -17.93 3.62 -26.71
CA GLY A 80 -19.30 4.12 -26.57
C GLY A 80 -19.94 3.89 -25.18
N CYS A 81 -19.15 3.53 -24.17
CA CYS A 81 -19.63 3.20 -22.83
C CYS A 81 -18.75 3.84 -21.73
N ALA A 82 -19.25 3.85 -20.48
CA ALA A 82 -18.54 4.46 -19.36
C ALA A 82 -17.35 3.59 -18.90
N LYS A 83 -16.25 4.22 -18.46
CA LYS A 83 -15.05 3.47 -18.03
C LYS A 83 -15.33 2.43 -16.94
N PRO A 84 -16.17 2.68 -15.91
CA PRO A 84 -16.50 1.67 -14.90
C PRO A 84 -17.18 0.42 -15.48
N GLU A 85 -18.00 0.56 -16.53
CA GLU A 85 -18.70 -0.55 -17.18
C GLU A 85 -17.72 -1.46 -17.93
N LEU A 86 -16.89 -0.88 -18.82
CA LEU A 86 -15.88 -1.63 -19.56
C LEU A 86 -14.87 -2.28 -18.62
N MET A 87 -14.41 -1.54 -17.61
CA MET A 87 -13.49 -2.05 -16.59
C MET A 87 -14.11 -3.23 -15.81
N GLY A 88 -15.38 -3.14 -15.41
CA GLY A 88 -16.11 -4.23 -14.77
C GLY A 88 -16.23 -5.47 -15.67
N ARG A 89 -16.63 -5.29 -16.93
CA ARG A 89 -16.78 -6.38 -17.92
C ARG A 89 -15.45 -7.10 -18.18
N VAL A 90 -14.37 -6.36 -18.43
CA VAL A 90 -13.05 -6.95 -18.73
C VAL A 90 -12.42 -7.56 -17.47
N LYS A 91 -12.65 -6.98 -16.29
CA LYS A 91 -12.25 -7.57 -14.99
C LYS A 91 -12.86 -8.96 -14.80
N ILE A 92 -14.18 -9.09 -14.98
CA ILE A 92 -14.88 -10.39 -14.86
C ILE A 92 -14.35 -11.39 -15.90
N GLY A 93 -14.05 -10.93 -17.12
CA GLY A 93 -13.37 -11.75 -18.13
C GLY A 93 -12.00 -12.27 -17.68
N THR A 94 -11.19 -11.41 -17.05
CA THR A 94 -9.86 -11.76 -16.53
C THR A 94 -9.93 -12.72 -15.35
N GLU A 95 -10.84 -12.47 -14.39
CA GLU A 95 -11.11 -13.36 -13.25
C GLU A 95 -11.62 -14.73 -13.74
N SER A 96 -12.47 -14.76 -14.77
CA SER A 96 -12.93 -15.99 -15.42
C SER A 96 -11.81 -16.74 -16.15
N ALA A 97 -10.94 -16.05 -16.89
CA ALA A 97 -9.81 -16.65 -17.59
C ALA A 97 -8.76 -17.23 -16.61
N LEU A 98 -8.43 -16.52 -15.53
CA LEU A 98 -7.58 -17.01 -14.44
C LEU A 98 -8.20 -18.24 -13.74
N SER A 99 -9.52 -18.23 -13.52
CA SER A 99 -10.26 -19.37 -12.98
C SER A 99 -10.20 -20.60 -13.90
N LYS A 100 -10.46 -20.45 -15.20
CA LYS A 100 -10.30 -21.50 -16.22
C LYS A 100 -8.87 -22.06 -16.27
N ALA A 101 -7.87 -21.19 -16.18
CA ALA A 101 -6.46 -21.57 -16.13
C ALA A 101 -6.06 -22.26 -14.81
N ASN A 102 -7.01 -22.46 -13.89
CA ASN A 102 -6.85 -23.10 -12.59
C ASN A 102 -5.68 -22.51 -11.80
N PHE A 103 -5.59 -21.17 -11.71
CA PHE A 103 -4.38 -20.49 -11.25
C PHE A 103 -3.80 -21.05 -9.93
N LEU A 104 -4.64 -21.32 -8.91
CA LEU A 104 -4.24 -21.89 -7.61
C LEU A 104 -3.61 -23.30 -7.67
N ARG A 105 -3.66 -23.99 -8.82
CA ARG A 105 -3.11 -25.35 -9.06
C ARG A 105 -2.20 -25.41 -10.29
N THR A 106 -1.90 -24.27 -10.89
CA THR A 106 -1.17 -24.19 -12.16
C THR A 106 0.34 -24.32 -11.93
N THR A 107 1.04 -24.96 -12.86
CA THR A 107 2.52 -24.94 -12.95
C THR A 107 3.02 -24.09 -14.12
N ARG A 108 2.09 -23.44 -14.84
CA ARG A 108 2.36 -22.63 -16.03
C ARG A 108 2.76 -21.22 -15.65
N VAL A 109 3.96 -20.80 -16.09
CA VAL A 109 4.49 -19.44 -15.84
C VAL A 109 3.54 -18.38 -16.39
N GLU A 110 2.90 -18.64 -17.54
CA GLU A 110 1.97 -17.71 -18.18
C GLU A 110 0.74 -17.41 -17.30
N THR A 111 0.25 -18.39 -16.54
CA THR A 111 -0.90 -18.18 -15.64
C THR A 111 -0.53 -17.35 -14.40
N LEU A 112 0.68 -17.54 -13.85
CA LEU A 112 1.20 -16.73 -12.74
C LEU A 112 1.53 -15.31 -13.20
N GLN A 113 2.10 -15.16 -14.41
CA GLN A 113 2.32 -13.90 -15.10
C GLN A 113 1.01 -13.12 -15.25
N ALA A 114 -0.05 -13.78 -15.75
CA ALA A 114 -1.39 -13.19 -15.87
C ALA A 114 -1.96 -12.73 -14.50
N LEU A 115 -1.76 -13.52 -13.44
CA LEU A 115 -2.21 -13.16 -12.09
C LEU A 115 -1.49 -11.89 -11.57
N ILE A 116 -0.19 -11.76 -11.84
CA ILE A 116 0.60 -10.59 -11.44
C ILE A 116 0.24 -9.37 -12.29
N MET A 117 0.07 -9.54 -13.60
CA MET A 117 -0.44 -8.51 -14.52
C MET A 117 -1.84 -8.03 -14.10
N TYR A 118 -2.70 -8.92 -13.60
CA TYR A 118 -4.01 -8.56 -13.06
C TYR A 118 -3.92 -7.78 -11.73
N MET A 119 -2.96 -8.10 -10.86
CA MET A 119 -2.81 -7.43 -9.57
C MET A 119 -2.19 -6.03 -9.66
N ILE A 120 -1.21 -5.80 -10.54
CA ILE A 120 -0.55 -4.48 -10.71
C ILE A 120 -1.56 -3.30 -10.86
N PRO A 121 -2.53 -3.30 -11.78
CA PRO A 121 -3.52 -2.23 -11.93
C PRO A 121 -4.48 -2.08 -10.73
N LEU A 122 -4.49 -3.01 -9.77
CA LEU A 122 -5.28 -2.93 -8.54
C LEU A 122 -4.49 -2.31 -7.36
N CYS A 123 -3.15 -2.42 -7.32
CA CYS A 123 -2.33 -1.93 -6.19
C CYS A 123 -2.14 -0.39 -6.16
N ARG A 124 -2.63 0.29 -7.21
CA ARG A 124 -2.68 1.75 -7.39
C ARG A 124 -3.98 2.40 -6.86
N ALA A 125 -4.88 1.61 -6.28
CA ALA A 125 -6.06 2.06 -5.52
C ALA A 125 -5.90 1.67 -4.04
N GLU A 126 -6.96 1.72 -3.22
CA GLU A 126 -6.90 1.14 -1.88
C GLU A 126 -6.60 -0.36 -1.97
N VAL A 127 -5.45 -0.77 -1.43
CA VAL A 127 -4.98 -2.15 -1.46
C VAL A 127 -5.82 -2.99 -0.50
N SER A 128 -6.85 -3.65 -1.02
CA SER A 128 -7.78 -4.43 -0.20
C SER A 128 -7.12 -5.64 0.50
N ARG A 129 -7.74 -6.14 1.57
CA ARG A 129 -7.30 -7.39 2.23
C ARG A 129 -7.28 -8.57 1.25
N ALA A 130 -8.25 -8.66 0.35
CA ALA A 130 -8.30 -9.71 -0.67
C ALA A 130 -7.10 -9.64 -1.61
N HIS A 131 -6.71 -8.44 -2.05
CA HIS A 131 -5.50 -8.24 -2.85
C HIS A 131 -4.23 -8.67 -2.10
N SER A 132 -4.09 -8.30 -0.82
CA SER A 132 -2.94 -8.73 0.00
C SER A 132 -2.86 -10.26 0.16
N VAL A 133 -4.00 -10.95 0.32
CA VAL A 133 -4.06 -12.42 0.35
C VAL A 133 -3.69 -13.04 -1.01
N LEU A 134 -4.14 -12.45 -2.12
CA LEU A 134 -3.78 -12.91 -3.47
C LEU A 134 -2.28 -12.73 -3.76
N VAL A 135 -1.65 -11.63 -3.33
CA VAL A 135 -0.20 -11.44 -3.40
C VAL A 135 0.52 -12.51 -2.59
N GLY A 136 0.10 -12.76 -1.33
CA GLY A 136 0.68 -13.83 -0.51
C GLY A 136 0.55 -15.23 -1.12
N ALA A 137 -0.57 -15.53 -1.78
CA ALA A 137 -0.76 -16.76 -2.53
C ALA A 137 0.17 -16.84 -3.76
N ALA A 138 0.29 -15.74 -4.51
CA ALA A 138 1.18 -15.65 -5.67
C ALA A 138 2.66 -15.82 -5.30
N VAL A 139 3.10 -15.32 -4.13
CA VAL A 139 4.45 -15.58 -3.57
C VAL A 139 4.68 -17.08 -3.39
N ARG A 140 3.78 -17.78 -2.69
CA ARG A 140 3.89 -19.24 -2.49
C ARG A 140 3.86 -20.00 -3.82
N MET A 141 3.00 -19.60 -4.77
CA MET A 141 2.96 -20.20 -6.12
C MET A 141 4.29 -20.00 -6.87
N ALA A 142 4.84 -18.79 -6.87
CA ALA A 142 6.11 -18.46 -7.52
C ALA A 142 7.28 -19.25 -6.93
N GLU A 143 7.31 -19.43 -5.61
CA GLU A 143 8.30 -20.25 -4.91
C GLU A 143 8.19 -21.72 -5.32
N CYS A 144 6.99 -22.31 -5.28
CA CYS A 144 6.72 -23.69 -5.72
C CYS A 144 7.04 -23.93 -7.21
N MET A 145 6.96 -22.90 -8.05
CA MET A 145 7.33 -22.93 -9.48
C MET A 145 8.82 -22.61 -9.72
N GLY A 146 9.60 -22.37 -8.67
CA GLY A 146 11.04 -22.10 -8.75
C GLY A 146 11.41 -20.69 -9.22
N LEU A 147 10.50 -19.71 -9.26
CA LEU A 147 10.83 -18.33 -9.66
C LEU A 147 11.65 -17.56 -8.62
N HIS A 148 11.75 -18.09 -7.40
CA HIS A 148 12.69 -17.65 -6.35
C HIS A 148 14.14 -18.10 -6.60
N ARG A 149 14.37 -18.88 -7.67
CA ARG A 149 15.70 -19.28 -8.15
C ARG A 149 15.91 -18.74 -9.55
N ASP A 150 17.16 -18.35 -9.84
CA ASP A 150 17.49 -17.81 -11.15
C ASP A 150 17.40 -18.86 -12.26
N GLY A 151 16.87 -18.47 -13.42
CA GLY A 151 16.65 -19.37 -14.55
C GLY A 151 17.92 -20.02 -15.11
N GLU A 152 19.09 -19.36 -14.95
CA GLU A 152 20.39 -19.93 -15.30
C GLU A 152 20.68 -21.24 -14.55
N ALA A 153 20.27 -21.36 -13.27
CA ALA A 153 20.51 -22.55 -12.46
C ALA A 153 19.68 -23.78 -12.91
N TYR A 154 18.68 -23.56 -13.77
CA TYR A 154 17.86 -24.59 -14.38
C TYR A 154 18.19 -24.83 -15.86
N GLY A 155 19.18 -24.12 -16.43
CA GLY A 155 19.51 -24.21 -17.86
C GLY A 155 18.42 -23.69 -18.80
N LEU A 156 17.57 -22.77 -18.33
CA LEU A 156 16.53 -22.15 -19.16
C LEU A 156 17.13 -21.19 -20.20
N THR A 157 16.38 -20.93 -21.27
CA THR A 157 16.82 -19.94 -22.26
C THR A 157 16.99 -18.53 -21.64
N PRO A 158 17.83 -17.66 -22.23
CA PRO A 158 17.94 -16.26 -21.82
C PRO A 158 16.58 -15.55 -21.73
N LEU A 159 15.69 -15.81 -22.70
CA LEU A 159 14.34 -15.26 -22.74
C LEU A 159 13.48 -15.73 -21.56
N GLU A 160 13.37 -17.04 -21.33
CA GLU A 160 12.60 -17.59 -20.20
C GLU A 160 13.14 -17.11 -18.86
N THR A 161 14.48 -17.06 -18.72
CA THR A 161 15.17 -16.54 -17.54
C THR A 161 14.84 -15.07 -17.31
N HIS A 162 14.92 -14.23 -18.34
CA HIS A 162 14.60 -12.80 -18.24
C HIS A 162 13.12 -12.58 -17.89
N VAL A 163 12.19 -13.32 -18.51
CA VAL A 163 10.75 -13.25 -18.17
C VAL A 163 10.49 -13.70 -16.73
N ARG A 164 11.15 -14.76 -16.24
CA ARG A 164 11.06 -15.15 -14.81
C ARG A 164 11.58 -14.06 -13.87
N ARG A 165 12.70 -13.41 -14.19
CA ARG A 165 13.23 -12.26 -13.41
C ARG A 165 12.23 -11.10 -13.36
N LEU A 166 11.64 -10.72 -14.50
CA LEU A 166 10.59 -9.69 -14.56
C LEU A 166 9.40 -10.04 -13.64
N ILE A 167 8.87 -11.26 -13.76
CA ILE A 167 7.73 -11.74 -12.96
C ILE A 167 8.06 -11.73 -11.46
N TRP A 168 9.23 -12.24 -11.07
CA TRP A 168 9.68 -12.26 -9.67
C TRP A 168 9.83 -10.85 -9.09
N HIS A 169 10.46 -9.93 -9.82
CA HIS A 169 10.69 -8.58 -9.31
C HIS A 169 9.43 -7.70 -9.26
N GLN A 170 8.45 -7.93 -10.14
CA GLN A 170 7.11 -7.33 -10.01
C GLN A 170 6.35 -7.89 -8.80
N LEU A 171 6.46 -9.19 -8.52
CA LEU A 171 5.87 -9.82 -7.33
C LEU A 171 6.54 -9.31 -6.04
N CYS A 172 7.86 -9.10 -6.06
CA CYS A 172 8.60 -8.41 -5.00
C CYS A 172 8.05 -7.00 -4.73
N PHE A 173 7.77 -6.23 -5.77
CA PHE A 173 7.13 -4.91 -5.64
C PHE A 173 5.74 -5.00 -5.00
N LEU A 174 4.89 -5.92 -5.45
CA LEU A 174 3.54 -6.12 -4.90
C LEU A 174 3.57 -6.51 -3.41
N ASP A 175 4.49 -7.39 -3.01
CA ASP A 175 4.72 -7.77 -1.61
C ASP A 175 4.98 -6.52 -0.76
N VAL A 176 6.00 -5.70 -1.10
CA VAL A 176 6.30 -4.44 -0.40
C VAL A 176 5.11 -3.48 -0.39
N ARG A 177 4.43 -3.31 -1.53
CA ARG A 177 3.27 -2.41 -1.67
C ARG A 177 2.09 -2.81 -0.78
N THR A 178 1.86 -4.11 -0.58
CA THR A 178 0.82 -4.60 0.34
C THR A 178 1.17 -4.39 1.81
N CYS A 179 2.44 -4.57 2.17
CA CYS A 179 2.95 -4.35 3.53
C CYS A 179 2.78 -2.91 4.00
N GLU A 180 3.13 -1.94 3.13
CA GLU A 180 2.91 -0.51 3.38
C GLU A 180 1.42 -0.14 3.57
N ALA A 181 0.49 -0.90 3.00
CA ALA A 181 -0.92 -0.58 2.97
C ALA A 181 -1.79 -1.35 3.98
N GLN A 182 -1.30 -2.47 4.52
CA GLN A 182 -2.06 -3.34 5.43
C GLN A 182 -1.35 -3.69 6.74
N GLY A 183 -0.05 -3.40 6.89
CA GLY A 183 0.70 -3.54 8.14
C GLY A 183 1.68 -4.72 8.28
N PRO A 184 1.46 -5.92 7.68
CA PRO A 184 2.42 -7.01 7.77
C PRO A 184 3.82 -6.62 7.26
N LYS A 185 4.86 -7.24 7.81
CA LYS A 185 6.19 -7.24 7.20
C LYS A 185 6.16 -7.91 5.80
N PRO A 186 7.09 -7.57 4.88
CA PRO A 186 7.27 -8.29 3.62
C PRO A 186 7.37 -9.81 3.81
N ALA A 187 6.70 -10.57 2.94
CA ALA A 187 6.72 -12.02 2.94
C ALA A 187 8.04 -12.55 2.38
N ILE A 188 8.49 -11.99 1.24
CA ILE A 188 9.77 -12.31 0.62
C ILE A 188 10.89 -11.59 1.38
N ARG A 189 11.99 -12.29 1.68
CA ARG A 189 13.21 -11.66 2.22
C ARG A 189 14.37 -11.79 1.24
N ARG A 190 15.45 -11.04 1.44
CA ARG A 190 16.56 -11.03 0.46
C ARG A 190 17.43 -12.28 0.54
N GLU A 191 17.45 -12.94 1.70
CA GLU A 191 18.13 -14.21 1.93
C GLU A 191 17.41 -15.43 1.32
N ASP A 192 16.13 -15.30 0.96
CA ASP A 192 15.28 -16.42 0.53
C ASP A 192 15.31 -16.69 -1.00
N TYR A 193 15.96 -15.84 -1.80
CA TYR A 193 16.04 -15.97 -3.26
C TYR A 193 17.39 -15.55 -3.88
N ASP A 194 17.74 -16.15 -5.01
CA ASP A 194 18.93 -15.83 -5.80
C ASP A 194 18.64 -15.25 -7.20
N THR A 195 17.36 -15.21 -7.62
CA THR A 195 16.88 -14.58 -8.85
C THR A 195 17.44 -13.17 -9.06
N LYS A 196 18.27 -13.01 -10.10
CA LYS A 196 18.98 -11.76 -10.39
C LYS A 196 18.03 -10.67 -10.90
N LEU A 197 18.50 -9.43 -10.96
CA LEU A 197 17.79 -8.36 -11.66
C LEU A 197 17.76 -8.62 -13.20
N PRO A 198 16.76 -8.10 -13.93
CA PRO A 198 16.76 -8.11 -15.40
C PRO A 198 18.00 -7.44 -15.99
N ILE A 199 18.38 -7.86 -17.21
CA ILE A 199 19.52 -7.27 -17.95
C ILE A 199 19.03 -6.01 -18.68
N ASN A 200 19.87 -4.97 -18.76
CA ASN A 200 19.57 -3.80 -19.59
C ASN A 200 19.81 -4.13 -21.08
N CYS A 201 18.81 -4.65 -21.77
CA CYS A 201 18.84 -4.94 -23.21
C CYS A 201 17.47 -4.59 -23.83
N GLU A 202 17.41 -4.43 -25.16
CA GLU A 202 16.12 -4.41 -25.85
C GLU A 202 15.50 -5.80 -25.93
N GLU A 203 14.18 -5.85 -26.13
CA GLU A 203 13.42 -7.10 -26.11
C GLU A 203 13.84 -8.02 -27.27
N ASP A 204 14.04 -7.48 -28.47
CA ASP A 204 14.49 -8.24 -29.64
C ASP A 204 15.85 -8.94 -29.42
N GLU A 205 16.74 -8.39 -28.58
CA GLU A 205 18.04 -8.98 -28.22
C GLU A 205 17.91 -10.30 -27.43
N LEU A 206 16.71 -10.62 -26.91
CA LEU A 206 16.38 -11.89 -26.24
C LEU A 206 15.72 -12.91 -27.19
N THR A 207 15.24 -12.48 -28.35
CA THR A 207 14.46 -13.34 -29.25
C THR A 207 15.37 -14.37 -29.92
N ASN A 208 15.15 -15.66 -29.61
CA ASN A 208 15.99 -16.79 -30.01
C ASN A 208 17.46 -16.70 -29.53
N ALA A 209 17.76 -15.88 -28.52
CA ALA A 209 19.10 -15.76 -27.96
C ALA A 209 19.55 -17.10 -27.32
N VAL A 210 20.75 -17.57 -27.66
CA VAL A 210 21.36 -18.80 -27.10
C VAL A 210 22.14 -18.50 -25.82
N VAL A 211 22.73 -17.31 -25.73
CA VAL A 211 23.49 -16.79 -24.58
C VAL A 211 22.84 -15.46 -24.17
N PRO A 212 22.78 -15.10 -22.86
CA PRO A 212 22.23 -13.80 -22.46
C PRO A 212 22.99 -12.64 -23.11
N PRO A 213 22.30 -11.58 -23.58
CA PRO A 213 22.96 -10.39 -24.08
C PRO A 213 23.72 -9.68 -22.95
N GLU A 214 24.77 -8.93 -23.33
CA GLU A 214 25.49 -8.08 -22.38
C GLU A 214 24.60 -6.91 -21.90
N SER A 215 24.90 -6.37 -20.72
CA SER A 215 24.19 -5.20 -20.21
C SER A 215 24.59 -3.96 -21.01
N ALA A 216 23.65 -3.40 -21.76
CA ALA A 216 23.89 -2.29 -22.64
C ALA A 216 24.26 -0.99 -21.87
N GLU A 217 25.27 -0.29 -22.35
CA GLU A 217 25.71 1.02 -21.82
C GLU A 217 24.94 2.18 -22.48
N ARG A 218 23.60 2.07 -22.49
CA ARG A 218 22.66 3.04 -23.08
C ARG A 218 21.29 2.95 -22.43
N TRP A 219 20.40 3.91 -22.72
CA TRP A 219 18.96 3.70 -22.52
C TRP A 219 18.49 2.48 -23.31
N THR A 220 17.72 1.62 -22.67
CA THR A 220 16.89 0.62 -23.36
C THR A 220 15.47 0.66 -22.80
N SER A 221 14.52 0.03 -23.49
CA SER A 221 13.16 -0.15 -22.95
C SER A 221 13.10 -0.91 -21.61
N THR A 222 14.15 -1.64 -21.24
CA THR A 222 14.24 -2.36 -19.95
C THR A 222 14.73 -1.48 -18.79
N LEU A 223 15.28 -0.29 -19.05
CA LEU A 223 15.97 0.50 -18.02
C LEU A 223 15.04 1.02 -16.91
N LEU A 224 13.84 1.50 -17.27
CA LEU A 224 12.84 1.98 -16.31
C LEU A 224 12.42 0.90 -15.29
N PRO A 225 11.90 -0.29 -15.68
CA PRO A 225 11.54 -1.32 -14.71
C PRO A 225 12.77 -1.80 -13.91
N LEU A 226 13.96 -1.89 -14.53
CA LEU A 226 15.19 -2.26 -13.83
C LEU A 226 15.54 -1.30 -12.68
N MET A 227 15.57 0.02 -12.93
CA MET A 227 15.80 1.03 -11.88
C MET A 227 14.78 0.91 -10.74
N ARG A 228 13.51 0.69 -11.08
CA ARG A 228 12.43 0.50 -10.08
C ARG A 228 12.68 -0.75 -9.23
N PHE A 229 13.10 -1.87 -9.81
CA PHE A 229 13.35 -3.12 -9.07
C PHE A 229 14.53 -2.97 -8.09
N GLU A 230 15.63 -2.34 -8.49
CA GLU A 230 16.79 -2.12 -7.61
C GLU A 230 16.45 -1.21 -6.42
N ILE A 231 15.62 -0.18 -6.61
CA ILE A 231 15.11 0.64 -5.50
C ILE A 231 14.11 -0.15 -4.63
N ASN A 232 13.26 -1.00 -5.21
CA ASN A 232 12.36 -1.87 -4.44
C ASN A 232 13.13 -2.91 -3.57
N GLU A 233 14.27 -3.42 -4.04
CA GLU A 233 15.18 -4.21 -3.19
C GLU A 233 15.72 -3.38 -2.01
N MET A 234 16.08 -2.11 -2.22
CA MET A 234 16.47 -1.23 -1.11
C MET A 234 15.31 -0.95 -0.15
N MET A 235 14.08 -0.75 -0.63
CA MET A 235 12.88 -0.62 0.24
C MET A 235 12.66 -1.88 1.09
N ARG A 236 12.82 -3.09 0.51
CA ARG A 236 12.77 -4.36 1.27
C ARG A 236 13.86 -4.44 2.35
N ASN A 237 15.08 -4.01 2.02
CA ASN A 237 16.18 -3.95 2.98
C ASN A 237 15.88 -2.96 4.13
N ILE A 238 15.32 -1.79 3.83
CA ILE A 238 14.91 -0.78 4.82
C ILE A 238 13.84 -1.32 5.77
N TRP A 239 12.87 -2.10 5.28
CA TRP A 239 11.89 -2.77 6.15
C TRP A 239 12.53 -3.69 7.21
N MET A 240 13.62 -4.38 6.86
CA MET A 240 14.39 -5.20 7.81
C MET A 240 15.28 -4.36 8.73
N ASP A 241 15.89 -3.29 8.23
CA ASP A 241 16.72 -2.39 9.05
C ASP A 241 15.90 -1.55 10.04
N ARG A 242 14.65 -1.19 9.73
CA ARG A 242 13.70 -0.58 10.69
C ARG A 242 13.50 -1.47 11.92
N ARG A 243 13.25 -2.76 11.71
CA ARG A 243 13.17 -3.73 12.82
C ARG A 243 14.49 -3.82 13.59
N ARG A 244 15.63 -3.65 12.93
CA ARG A 244 16.94 -3.59 13.61
C ARG A 244 17.14 -2.30 14.40
N LEU A 245 16.56 -1.16 14.00
CA LEU A 245 16.54 0.07 14.80
C LEU A 245 15.72 -0.13 16.08
N GLU A 246 14.51 -0.71 15.94
CA GLU A 246 13.61 -1.03 17.07
C GLU A 246 14.30 -1.90 18.13
N VAL A 247 15.04 -2.95 17.72
CA VAL A 247 15.84 -3.78 18.64
C VAL A 247 17.30 -3.35 18.81
N ARG A 248 17.66 -2.11 18.42
CA ARG A 248 18.99 -1.48 18.55
C ARG A 248 20.18 -2.30 18.01
N LYS A 249 19.95 -3.11 16.97
CA LYS A 249 20.97 -3.85 16.21
C LYS A 249 21.55 -3.07 15.01
N THR A 250 21.26 -1.77 14.92
CA THR A 250 21.86 -0.78 14.01
C THR A 250 21.53 0.63 14.52
N THR A 251 22.26 1.65 14.06
CA THR A 251 21.97 3.08 14.34
C THR A 251 21.21 3.71 13.17
N VAL A 252 20.52 4.84 13.42
CA VAL A 252 19.84 5.60 12.34
C VAL A 252 20.88 6.09 11.32
N THR A 253 22.05 6.57 11.76
CA THR A 253 23.12 7.01 10.86
C THR A 253 23.64 5.88 9.97
N ALA A 254 23.83 4.67 10.48
CA ALA A 254 24.27 3.54 9.67
C ALA A 254 23.28 3.19 8.55
N VAL A 255 21.97 3.34 8.80
CA VAL A 255 20.93 3.13 7.77
C VAL A 255 20.87 4.30 6.79
N LEU A 256 21.01 5.55 7.26
CA LEU A 256 21.10 6.73 6.38
C LEU A 256 22.33 6.67 5.47
N SER A 257 23.51 6.32 5.99
CA SER A 257 24.73 6.12 5.20
C SER A 257 24.57 5.02 4.15
N LYS A 258 23.83 3.93 4.47
CA LYS A 258 23.48 2.88 3.52
C LYS A 258 22.58 3.40 2.39
N ILE A 259 21.58 4.24 2.71
CA ILE A 259 20.67 4.86 1.73
C ILE A 259 21.43 5.88 0.87
N GLU A 260 22.24 6.74 1.47
CA GLU A 260 22.99 7.79 0.76
C GLU A 260 24.05 7.21 -0.18
N ASN A 261 24.77 6.17 0.25
CA ASN A 261 25.69 5.44 -0.62
C ASN A 261 24.96 4.69 -1.75
N PHE A 262 23.72 4.25 -1.51
CA PHE A 262 22.88 3.66 -2.57
C PHE A 262 22.39 4.72 -3.57
N ARG A 263 21.91 5.88 -3.08
CA ARG A 263 21.47 7.01 -3.91
C ARG A 263 22.57 7.50 -4.85
N LYS A 264 23.81 7.66 -4.34
CA LYS A 264 25.00 7.99 -5.15
C LYS A 264 25.21 6.97 -6.27
N ARG A 265 25.32 5.68 -5.94
CA ARG A 265 25.49 4.61 -6.94
C ARG A 265 24.36 4.55 -7.97
N MET A 266 23.10 4.81 -7.59
CA MET A 266 21.98 4.86 -8.54
C MET A 266 22.17 5.99 -9.56
N LEU A 267 22.55 7.19 -9.11
CA LEU A 267 22.83 8.33 -9.98
C LEU A 267 24.04 8.07 -10.89
N ASP A 268 25.17 7.65 -10.33
CA ASP A 268 26.40 7.35 -11.08
C ASP A 268 26.18 6.30 -12.18
N LYS A 269 25.34 5.29 -11.89
CA LYS A 269 25.01 4.17 -12.78
C LYS A 269 24.06 4.59 -13.91
N TYR A 270 23.02 5.37 -13.60
CA TYR A 270 21.86 5.56 -14.48
C TYR A 270 21.66 6.98 -15.03
N GLU A 271 22.03 8.05 -14.32
CA GLU A 271 21.69 9.44 -14.71
C GLU A 271 22.22 9.79 -16.11
N ARG A 272 23.41 9.25 -16.46
CA ARG A 272 24.05 9.37 -17.79
C ARG A 272 23.26 8.77 -18.97
N PHE A 273 22.18 8.05 -18.72
CA PHE A 273 21.31 7.44 -19.74
C PHE A 273 19.93 8.11 -19.85
N LEU A 274 19.71 9.26 -19.18
CA LEU A 274 18.39 9.89 -19.03
C LEU A 274 18.39 11.31 -19.63
N ASP A 275 18.00 11.44 -20.91
CA ASP A 275 17.80 12.75 -21.56
C ASP A 275 16.45 13.36 -21.14
N ASP A 276 16.49 14.54 -20.51
CA ASP A 276 15.32 15.31 -20.11
C ASP A 276 14.43 15.72 -21.30
N ARG A 277 14.93 15.64 -22.53
CA ARG A 277 14.18 15.91 -23.78
C ARG A 277 13.29 14.76 -24.22
N VAL A 278 13.52 13.54 -23.74
CA VAL A 278 12.77 12.34 -24.15
C VAL A 278 11.75 12.00 -23.05
N PRO A 279 10.42 12.12 -23.30
CA PRO A 279 9.39 11.99 -22.26
C PRO A 279 9.52 10.79 -21.34
N ILE A 280 9.72 9.58 -21.87
CA ILE A 280 9.85 8.36 -21.05
C ILE A 280 11.15 8.33 -20.22
N GLN A 281 12.22 8.98 -20.68
CA GLN A 281 13.50 9.05 -19.96
C GLN A 281 13.41 10.09 -18.83
N ARG A 282 12.83 11.27 -19.10
CA ARG A 282 12.51 12.25 -18.07
C ARG A 282 11.54 11.68 -17.03
N TYR A 283 10.49 10.98 -17.45
CA TYR A 283 9.58 10.26 -16.56
C TYR A 283 10.33 9.26 -15.68
N ALA A 284 11.25 8.47 -16.25
CA ALA A 284 12.04 7.50 -15.50
C ALA A 284 12.99 8.15 -14.49
N LYS A 285 13.63 9.28 -14.84
CA LYS A 285 14.46 10.10 -13.96
C LYS A 285 13.68 10.70 -12.78
N LEU A 286 12.49 11.22 -13.05
CA LEU A 286 11.55 11.70 -12.04
C LEU A 286 11.14 10.58 -11.08
N VAL A 287 10.72 9.43 -11.61
CA VAL A 287 10.37 8.24 -10.81
C VAL A 287 11.55 7.73 -9.97
N MET A 288 12.76 7.70 -10.52
CA MET A 288 13.98 7.33 -9.79
C MET A 288 14.19 8.25 -8.59
N HIS A 289 14.11 9.57 -8.78
CA HIS A 289 14.28 10.54 -7.69
C HIS A 289 13.17 10.44 -6.63
N LEU A 290 11.90 10.34 -7.03
CA LEU A 290 10.76 10.14 -6.11
C LEU A 290 10.96 8.90 -5.24
N LEU A 291 11.31 7.76 -5.84
CA LEU A 291 11.51 6.50 -5.12
C LEU A 291 12.76 6.56 -4.22
N MET A 292 13.81 7.30 -4.59
CA MET A 292 14.98 7.52 -3.73
C MET A 292 14.65 8.42 -2.53
N TYR A 293 13.92 9.53 -2.69
CA TYR A 293 13.50 10.39 -1.57
C TYR A 293 12.62 9.63 -0.57
N ARG A 294 11.77 8.72 -1.07
CA ARG A 294 10.92 7.84 -0.24
C ARG A 294 11.72 6.92 0.68
N LEU A 295 12.96 6.54 0.34
CA LEU A 295 13.85 5.76 1.22
C LEU A 295 14.19 6.51 2.52
N TYR A 296 14.43 7.82 2.45
CA TYR A 296 14.71 8.66 3.62
C TYR A 296 13.44 8.84 4.46
N ALA A 297 12.28 9.08 3.83
CA ALA A 297 11.00 9.18 4.52
C ALA A 297 10.65 7.91 5.32
N MET A 298 10.92 6.72 4.77
CA MET A 298 10.72 5.44 5.47
C MET A 298 11.51 5.30 6.78
N ILE A 299 12.64 6.01 6.94
CA ILE A 299 13.49 5.97 8.14
C ILE A 299 13.30 7.18 9.05
N LEU A 300 13.20 8.39 8.49
CA LEU A 300 13.19 9.63 9.26
C LEU A 300 11.79 9.99 9.81
N HIS A 301 10.71 9.57 9.15
CA HIS A 301 9.35 9.93 9.57
C HIS A 301 9.05 9.63 11.06
N PRO A 302 9.32 8.43 11.62
CA PRO A 302 9.02 8.11 13.03
C PRO A 302 9.65 9.06 14.06
N TYR A 303 10.64 9.86 13.67
CA TYR A 303 11.34 10.80 14.54
C TYR A 303 10.90 12.25 14.37
N HIS A 304 10.06 12.56 13.37
CA HIS A 304 9.59 13.91 13.04
C HIS A 304 8.75 14.54 14.15
N SER A 305 7.73 13.82 14.63
CA SER A 305 6.81 14.29 15.67
C SER A 305 7.34 14.12 17.11
N ASN A 306 8.62 13.77 17.29
CA ASN A 306 9.19 13.53 18.62
C ASN A 306 9.51 14.85 19.35
N THR A 307 8.57 15.29 20.19
CA THR A 307 8.74 16.52 21.01
C THR A 307 9.56 16.34 22.29
N VAL A 308 10.04 15.12 22.61
CA VAL A 308 10.87 14.84 23.80
C VAL A 308 12.36 14.87 23.43
N ASN A 309 12.70 14.39 22.24
CA ASN A 309 14.05 14.47 21.71
C ASN A 309 14.00 14.76 20.19
N PRO A 310 13.99 16.05 19.81
CA PRO A 310 13.73 16.46 18.43
C PRO A 310 14.83 16.01 17.48
N MET A 311 14.43 15.56 16.29
CA MET A 311 15.36 15.22 15.22
C MET A 311 16.23 16.45 14.83
N PRO A 312 17.55 16.29 14.60
CA PRO A 312 18.44 17.40 14.26
C PRO A 312 17.97 18.19 13.04
N PRO A 313 18.15 19.53 13.02
CA PRO A 313 17.66 20.39 11.93
C PRO A 313 18.09 19.93 10.53
N ARG A 314 19.33 19.43 10.36
CA ARG A 314 19.81 18.86 9.09
C ARG A 314 18.95 17.68 8.62
N LEU A 315 18.64 16.73 9.51
CA LEU A 315 17.79 15.57 9.18
C LEU A 315 16.32 15.96 8.99
N ASN A 316 15.82 16.98 9.71
CA ASN A 316 14.50 17.55 9.43
C ASN A 316 14.45 18.17 8.03
N SER A 317 15.46 18.94 7.63
CA SER A 317 15.57 19.49 6.28
C SER A 317 15.62 18.38 5.21
N VAL A 318 16.42 17.32 5.40
CA VAL A 318 16.45 16.15 4.49
C VAL A 318 15.06 15.51 4.35
N LEU A 319 14.33 15.32 5.46
CA LEU A 319 12.98 14.75 5.43
C LEU A 319 11.96 15.66 4.73
N ILE A 320 11.95 16.96 5.05
CA ILE A 320 10.97 17.92 4.51
C ILE A 320 11.24 18.21 3.03
N TRP A 321 12.49 18.44 2.63
CA TRP A 321 12.83 18.63 1.21
C TRP A 321 12.65 17.34 0.40
N GLY A 322 12.92 16.16 0.98
CA GLY A 322 12.54 14.88 0.37
C GLY A 322 11.02 14.74 0.20
N GLY A 323 10.23 15.16 1.20
CA GLY A 323 8.77 15.19 1.15
C GLY A 323 8.22 16.13 0.06
N ILE A 324 8.74 17.36 0.00
CA ILE A 324 8.42 18.33 -1.06
C ILE A 324 8.80 17.75 -2.43
N GLY A 325 9.99 17.16 -2.57
CA GLY A 325 10.43 16.51 -3.80
C GLY A 325 9.51 15.37 -4.26
N ILE A 326 9.03 14.52 -3.34
CA ILE A 326 8.03 13.48 -3.66
C ILE A 326 6.71 14.12 -4.14
N ALA A 327 6.26 15.19 -3.49
CA ALA A 327 5.01 15.87 -3.85
C ALA A 327 5.13 16.60 -5.20
N GLU A 328 6.12 17.48 -5.38
CA GLU A 328 6.39 18.21 -6.62
C GLU A 328 6.63 17.28 -7.83
N ILE A 329 7.29 16.14 -7.63
CA ILE A 329 7.43 15.13 -8.69
C ILE A 329 6.07 14.45 -8.95
N SER A 330 5.31 14.07 -7.92
CA SER A 330 3.98 13.45 -8.11
C SER A 330 3.05 14.36 -8.91
N ILE A 331 3.08 15.67 -8.63
CA ILE A 331 2.27 16.66 -9.35
C ILE A 331 2.74 16.80 -10.80
N GLN A 332 4.05 16.84 -11.07
CA GLN A 332 4.57 16.81 -12.45
C GLN A 332 4.16 15.55 -13.21
N LEU A 333 4.15 14.39 -12.54
CA LEU A 333 3.77 13.09 -13.13
C LEU A 333 2.27 12.96 -13.49
N ASP A 334 1.39 13.76 -12.87
CA ASP A 334 -0.03 13.82 -13.22
C ASP A 334 -0.36 14.96 -14.21
N THR A 335 0.24 16.14 -13.99
CA THR A 335 -0.14 17.37 -14.72
C THR A 335 0.52 17.55 -16.07
N ASN A 336 1.70 16.97 -16.32
CA ASN A 336 2.40 17.15 -17.61
C ASN A 336 1.77 16.28 -18.71
N PRO A 337 1.27 16.86 -19.83
CA PRO A 337 0.71 16.08 -20.93
C PRO A 337 1.67 15.01 -21.50
N ASP A 338 2.99 15.26 -21.47
CA ASP A 338 4.00 14.29 -21.93
C ASP A 338 3.95 12.95 -21.16
N PHE A 339 3.40 12.95 -19.94
CA PHE A 339 3.35 11.80 -19.04
C PHE A 339 1.94 11.18 -18.94
N ALA A 340 0.94 11.71 -19.65
CA ALA A 340 -0.45 11.29 -19.54
C ALA A 340 -0.66 9.77 -19.81
N ALA A 341 0.13 9.18 -20.70
CA ALA A 341 0.12 7.74 -20.98
C ALA A 341 0.59 6.87 -19.77
N TRP A 342 1.23 7.48 -18.77
CA TRP A 342 1.88 6.80 -17.65
C TRP A 342 1.38 7.25 -16.27
N ALA A 343 0.70 8.40 -16.18
CA ALA A 343 0.05 8.94 -14.99
C ALA A 343 -0.86 7.92 -14.28
N TRP A 344 -1.40 6.93 -15.01
CA TRP A 344 -2.14 5.80 -14.45
C TRP A 344 -1.40 5.06 -13.32
N TYR A 345 -0.06 5.04 -13.32
CA TYR A 345 0.73 4.36 -12.29
C TYR A 345 0.87 5.17 -10.99
N LEU A 346 0.51 6.45 -10.97
CA LEU A 346 0.85 7.39 -9.90
C LEU A 346 0.37 6.93 -8.51
N GLY A 347 -0.83 6.35 -8.40
CA GLY A 347 -1.37 5.82 -7.13
C GLY A 347 -0.60 4.62 -6.53
N ALA A 348 0.41 4.09 -7.22
CA ALA A 348 1.39 3.15 -6.66
C ALA A 348 2.68 3.85 -6.14
N TYR A 349 3.03 5.01 -6.69
CA TYR A 349 4.14 5.85 -6.23
C TYR A 349 3.75 6.80 -5.10
N GLN A 350 2.54 7.34 -5.14
CA GLN A 350 2.06 8.32 -4.18
C GLN A 350 1.56 7.66 -2.90
N GLN A 351 2.12 8.09 -1.77
CA GLN A 351 1.60 7.78 -0.44
C GLN A 351 1.14 9.08 0.20
N PHE A 352 -0.16 9.18 0.49
CA PHE A 352 -0.79 10.32 1.17
C PHE A 352 -0.09 10.71 2.50
N GLN A 353 0.60 9.75 3.11
CA GLN A 353 1.54 9.92 4.23
C GLN A 353 2.51 11.11 4.10
N ILE A 354 3.01 11.41 2.89
CA ILE A 354 3.92 12.54 2.67
C ILE A 354 3.19 13.88 2.80
N ALA A 355 1.95 13.98 2.32
CA ALA A 355 1.14 15.19 2.51
C ALA A 355 0.79 15.41 4.00
N LEU A 356 0.58 14.34 4.77
CA LEU A 356 0.38 14.42 6.22
C LEU A 356 1.62 14.93 6.97
N LEU A 357 2.79 14.38 6.66
CA LEU A 357 4.10 14.85 7.16
C LEU A 357 4.29 16.35 6.88
N LEU A 358 4.01 16.78 5.65
CA LEU A 358 4.15 18.16 5.21
C LEU A 358 3.15 19.13 5.88
N ALA A 359 1.88 18.74 6.03
CA ALA A 359 0.90 19.52 6.79
C ALA A 359 1.28 19.61 8.29
N THR A 360 1.84 18.54 8.85
CA THR A 360 2.32 18.48 10.23
C THR A 360 3.52 19.41 10.45
N GLU A 361 4.43 19.52 9.48
CA GLU A 361 5.56 20.46 9.51
C GLU A 361 5.08 21.91 9.56
N ILE A 362 4.16 22.32 8.67
CA ILE A 362 3.60 23.69 8.69
C ILE A 362 2.89 23.96 10.02
N TYR A 363 2.10 23.01 10.53
CA TYR A 363 1.35 23.20 11.77
C TYR A 363 2.25 23.51 12.97
N TYR A 364 3.38 22.79 13.11
CA TYR A 364 4.31 23.04 14.21
C TYR A 364 5.35 24.14 13.94
N ARG A 365 5.61 24.48 12.67
CA ARG A 365 6.59 25.49 12.24
C ARG A 365 6.04 26.35 11.07
N PRO A 366 5.04 27.21 11.29
CA PRO A 366 4.38 27.96 10.21
C PRO A 366 5.28 29.01 9.52
N GLN A 367 6.42 29.37 10.13
CA GLN A 367 7.47 30.23 9.56
C GLN A 367 8.58 29.45 8.82
N ASN A 368 8.35 28.18 8.45
CA ASN A 368 9.32 27.42 7.64
C ASN A 368 9.54 28.10 6.27
N ARG A 369 10.80 28.26 5.84
CA ARG A 369 11.20 28.88 4.56
C ARG A 369 10.48 28.28 3.34
N GLU A 370 10.19 26.98 3.39
CA GLU A 370 9.53 26.26 2.30
C GLU A 370 7.98 26.25 2.41
N ALA A 371 7.39 26.92 3.40
CA ALA A 371 5.96 26.83 3.71
C ALA A 371 5.05 27.13 2.51
N GLU A 372 5.45 28.03 1.60
CA GLU A 372 4.65 28.36 0.40
C GLU A 372 4.64 27.23 -0.62
N ARG A 373 5.79 26.60 -0.91
CA ARG A 373 5.89 25.40 -1.75
C ARG A 373 5.15 24.22 -1.13
N ILE A 374 5.20 24.10 0.19
CA ILE A 374 4.46 23.06 0.91
C ILE A 374 2.94 23.33 0.80
N TRP A 375 2.47 24.56 0.98
CA TRP A 375 1.05 24.91 0.78
C TRP A 375 0.60 24.65 -0.65
N ALA A 376 1.39 25.01 -1.66
CA ALA A 376 1.07 24.72 -3.06
C ALA A 376 0.98 23.21 -3.35
N CYS A 377 1.85 22.39 -2.76
CA CYS A 377 1.74 20.93 -2.78
C CYS A 377 0.44 20.42 -2.11
N LEU A 378 0.06 20.99 -0.95
CA LEU A 378 -1.15 20.59 -0.22
C LEU A 378 -2.42 21.00 -0.95
N ASP A 379 -2.48 22.22 -1.47
CA ASP A 379 -3.61 22.76 -2.24
C ASP A 379 -3.94 21.84 -3.43
N TYR A 380 -2.92 21.36 -4.14
CA TYR A 380 -3.10 20.36 -5.20
C TYR A 380 -3.58 19.00 -4.67
N VAL A 381 -2.87 18.40 -3.69
CA VAL A 381 -3.15 17.03 -3.22
C VAL A 381 -4.53 16.89 -2.56
N PHE A 382 -5.01 17.96 -1.91
CA PHE A 382 -6.32 18.00 -1.28
C PHE A 382 -7.40 18.71 -2.14
N ASN A 383 -7.05 19.22 -3.32
CA ASN A 383 -7.94 19.98 -4.22
C ASN A 383 -8.65 21.15 -3.50
N MET A 384 -7.87 21.96 -2.77
CA MET A 384 -8.38 23.07 -1.96
C MET A 384 -8.46 24.36 -2.77
N ASP A 385 -9.46 25.20 -2.46
CA ASP A 385 -9.58 26.55 -3.04
C ASP A 385 -8.38 27.42 -2.62
N PRO A 386 -7.60 27.98 -3.56
CA PRO A 386 -6.48 28.87 -3.27
C PRO A 386 -6.84 30.04 -2.36
N ASN A 387 -8.07 30.54 -2.42
CA ASN A 387 -8.55 31.72 -1.69
C ASN A 387 -8.84 31.45 -0.20
N MET A 388 -8.89 30.19 0.24
CA MET A 388 -9.14 29.85 1.64
C MET A 388 -7.96 30.18 2.55
N SER A 389 -8.25 30.55 3.80
CA SER A 389 -7.21 30.80 4.79
C SER A 389 -6.43 29.52 5.11
N ARG A 390 -5.17 29.68 5.55
CA ARG A 390 -4.30 28.56 5.97
C ARG A 390 -4.90 27.78 7.15
N GLU A 391 -5.71 28.43 7.99
CA GLU A 391 -6.41 27.80 9.12
C GLU A 391 -7.59 26.95 8.64
N ASP A 392 -8.44 27.49 7.75
CA ASP A 392 -9.57 26.75 7.16
C ASP A 392 -9.09 25.54 6.35
N LYS A 393 -8.02 25.70 5.56
CA LYS A 393 -7.37 24.59 4.84
C LYS A 393 -6.87 23.51 5.81
N GLY A 394 -6.26 23.89 6.93
CA GLY A 394 -5.87 22.96 7.99
C GLY A 394 -7.06 22.21 8.60
N ILE A 395 -8.18 22.91 8.84
CA ILE A 395 -9.43 22.31 9.35
C ILE A 395 -10.04 21.34 8.33
N LEU A 396 -10.03 21.66 7.02
CA LEU A 396 -10.47 20.74 5.97
C LEU A 396 -9.63 19.46 5.94
N ILE A 397 -8.30 19.59 5.94
CA ILE A 397 -7.35 18.46 5.98
C ILE A 397 -7.66 17.55 7.18
N LEU A 398 -7.77 18.12 8.39
CA LEU A 398 -8.07 17.36 9.61
C LEU A 398 -9.45 16.69 9.57
N ARG A 399 -10.47 17.37 9.03
CA ARG A 399 -11.84 16.83 8.88
C ARG A 399 -11.88 15.65 7.92
N GLU A 400 -11.15 15.73 6.80
CA GLU A 400 -11.07 14.66 5.80
C GLU A 400 -10.33 13.42 6.34
N ILE A 401 -9.24 13.62 7.08
CA ILE A 401 -8.53 12.56 7.79
C ILE A 401 -9.43 11.90 8.83
N ALA A 402 -10.12 12.70 9.67
CA ALA A 402 -11.00 12.20 10.72
C ALA A 402 -12.19 11.40 10.15
N SER A 403 -12.80 11.89 9.06
CA SER A 403 -13.85 11.19 8.31
C SER A 403 -13.40 9.80 7.87
N LYS A 404 -12.27 9.72 7.15
CA LYS A 404 -11.74 8.44 6.63
C LYS A 404 -11.25 7.50 7.74
N THR A 405 -10.69 8.04 8.82
CA THR A 405 -10.30 7.26 10.00
C THR A 405 -11.53 6.66 10.69
N ALA A 406 -12.62 7.42 10.84
CA ALA A 406 -13.86 6.94 11.43
C ALA A 406 -14.50 5.80 10.61
N VAL A 407 -14.53 5.93 9.27
CA VAL A 407 -14.98 4.87 8.36
C VAL A 407 -14.15 3.60 8.56
N TYR A 408 -12.81 3.72 8.58
CA TYR A 408 -11.91 2.59 8.76
C TYR A 408 -12.05 1.90 10.13
N MET A 409 -12.20 2.67 11.22
CA MET A 409 -12.46 2.14 12.56
C MET A 409 -13.79 1.39 12.62
N GLY A 410 -14.85 1.95 12.02
CA GLY A 410 -16.17 1.32 11.92
C GLY A 410 -16.12 0.00 11.14
N MET A 411 -15.48 -0.02 9.97
CA MET A 411 -15.32 -1.22 9.13
C MET A 411 -14.56 -2.36 9.84
N ARG A 412 -13.52 -2.04 10.64
CA ARG A 412 -12.73 -3.06 11.34
C ARG A 412 -13.22 -3.40 12.75
N ARG A 413 -14.20 -2.67 13.30
CA ARG A 413 -14.62 -2.75 14.73
C ARG A 413 -13.46 -2.63 15.73
N MET A 414 -12.36 -1.95 15.35
CA MET A 414 -11.24 -1.76 16.28
C MET A 414 -11.64 -0.75 17.35
N ARG A 415 -11.50 -1.12 18.62
CA ARG A 415 -11.45 -0.14 19.70
C ARG A 415 -10.22 0.75 19.50
N ALA A 416 -10.33 2.04 19.78
CA ALA A 416 -9.16 2.91 19.88
C ALA A 416 -8.19 2.34 20.93
N PRO A 417 -6.86 2.44 20.72
CA PRO A 417 -5.89 2.03 21.75
C PRO A 417 -6.18 2.75 23.07
N THR A 418 -6.20 2.04 24.20
CA THR A 418 -6.44 2.63 25.52
C THR A 418 -5.41 3.67 25.93
N SER A 419 -4.27 3.74 25.23
CA SER A 419 -3.25 4.79 25.32
C SER A 419 -3.64 6.11 24.65
N THR A 420 -4.75 6.20 23.92
CA THR A 420 -5.24 7.46 23.29
C THR A 420 -5.92 8.40 24.29
N THR A 421 -5.31 8.56 25.47
CA THR A 421 -5.62 9.63 26.41
C THR A 421 -5.40 10.98 25.73
N ARG A 422 -6.40 11.88 25.85
CA ARG A 422 -6.49 13.23 25.25
C ARG A 422 -5.15 13.82 24.81
N ALA A 423 -5.00 14.09 23.51
CA ALA A 423 -4.03 15.06 23.04
C ALA A 423 -4.33 16.42 23.69
N VAL A 424 -3.42 16.93 24.51
CA VAL A 424 -3.54 18.24 25.16
C VAL A 424 -3.15 19.32 24.14
N PRO A 425 -4.03 20.28 23.80
CA PRO A 425 -3.74 21.27 22.75
C PRO A 425 -2.60 22.23 23.05
N ASP A 426 -2.25 22.40 24.33
CA ASP A 426 -1.44 23.53 24.85
C ASP A 426 0.05 23.50 24.51
N LYS A 427 0.52 22.57 23.65
CA LYS A 427 1.84 22.69 23.01
C LYS A 427 1.76 23.69 21.85
N HIS A 428 1.82 24.98 22.20
CA HIS A 428 2.03 26.07 21.25
C HIS A 428 3.16 25.74 20.26
N ALA A 429 2.99 26.16 18.99
CA ALA A 429 4.03 26.06 17.97
C ALA A 429 5.36 26.66 18.47
N ILE A 430 6.47 26.04 18.08
CA ILE A 430 7.79 26.34 18.65
C ILE A 430 8.16 27.78 18.30
N LYS A 431 8.13 28.68 19.29
CA LYS A 431 8.58 30.06 19.13
C LYS A 431 10.06 30.05 18.77
N THR A 432 10.38 30.42 17.54
CA THR A 432 11.76 30.57 17.07
C THR A 432 12.41 31.76 17.76
N GLU A 433 13.46 31.53 18.55
CA GLU A 433 14.26 32.62 19.12
C GLU A 433 15.03 33.34 18.01
N GLY A 434 14.45 34.42 17.48
CA GLY A 434 14.93 35.06 16.25
C GLY A 434 14.29 36.42 15.93
N SER A 435 13.78 37.15 16.93
CA SER A 435 13.32 38.53 16.73
C SER A 435 13.69 39.42 17.92
N VAL A 436 14.75 40.22 17.75
CA VAL A 436 15.05 41.32 18.68
C VAL A 436 14.08 42.45 18.40
N SER A 437 13.35 42.90 19.42
CA SER A 437 12.49 44.09 19.35
C SER A 437 12.58 44.85 20.67
N PRO A 438 12.49 46.19 20.64
CA PRO A 438 12.98 47.04 21.73
C PRO A 438 12.06 47.06 22.96
N SER A 439 12.69 47.34 24.10
CA SER A 439 12.03 47.49 25.40
C SER A 439 11.08 48.70 25.44
N THR A 440 9.86 48.49 25.94
CA THR A 440 9.00 49.54 26.47
C THR A 440 8.44 49.12 27.82
N THR A 441 8.62 49.96 28.83
CA THR A 441 8.17 49.74 30.20
C THR A 441 6.72 50.16 30.39
N ALA A 442 5.87 49.24 30.85
CA ALA A 442 4.59 49.58 31.49
C ALA A 442 4.31 48.55 32.60
N ALA A 443 3.99 49.02 33.81
CA ALA A 443 3.66 48.16 34.94
C ALA A 443 2.13 47.96 35.03
N ALA A 444 1.70 46.75 35.36
CA ALA A 444 0.32 46.42 35.71
C ALA A 444 0.21 46.07 37.21
N PRO A 445 -0.92 46.38 37.88
CA PRO A 445 -1.08 46.14 39.32
C PRO A 445 -1.31 44.65 39.65
N PRO A 446 -1.08 44.23 40.91
CA PRO A 446 -1.23 42.83 41.33
C PRO A 446 -2.71 42.41 41.48
N GLU A 447 -3.01 41.17 41.09
CA GLU A 447 -4.32 40.53 41.34
C GLU A 447 -4.47 40.06 42.81
N PRO A 448 -5.71 40.00 43.35
CA PRO A 448 -5.97 39.54 44.70
C PRO A 448 -5.93 38.00 44.81
N SER A 449 -5.23 37.49 45.83
CA SER A 449 -5.14 36.06 46.12
C SER A 449 -6.43 35.51 46.77
N PHE A 450 -7.18 34.70 46.03
CA PHE A 450 -8.34 33.97 46.57
C PHE A 450 -7.98 32.55 47.04
N ASN A 451 -8.56 32.16 48.17
CA ASN A 451 -8.17 30.97 48.93
C ASN A 451 -8.88 29.71 48.40
N LYS A 452 -8.15 28.61 48.17
CA LYS A 452 -8.73 27.31 47.77
C LYS A 452 -9.00 26.44 49.01
N GLY A 453 -10.26 26.36 49.44
CA GLY A 453 -10.64 25.44 50.52
C GLY A 453 -12.10 25.46 50.93
N ASP A 454 -13.00 24.86 50.13
CA ASP A 454 -14.18 24.14 50.67
C ASP A 454 -14.93 23.28 49.62
N SER A 455 -14.80 23.58 48.32
CA SER A 455 -15.55 22.95 47.20
C SER A 455 -15.44 21.42 47.05
N SER A 456 -14.60 20.76 47.86
CA SER A 456 -14.33 19.32 47.79
C SER A 456 -15.31 18.45 48.60
N ARG A 457 -16.10 19.02 49.53
CA ARG A 457 -16.97 18.23 50.43
C ARG A 457 -18.39 18.00 49.91
N GLU A 458 -19.04 19.01 49.36
CA GLU A 458 -20.42 18.90 48.87
C GLU A 458 -20.53 17.93 47.68
N SER A 459 -19.53 17.97 46.79
CA SER A 459 -19.39 17.09 45.61
C SER A 459 -19.42 15.60 45.95
N GLN A 460 -18.92 15.19 47.12
CA GLN A 460 -18.89 13.78 47.53
C GLN A 460 -20.22 13.30 48.13
N GLN A 461 -21.01 14.17 48.76
CA GLN A 461 -22.32 13.79 49.33
C GLN A 461 -23.39 13.58 48.25
N GLN A 462 -23.43 14.42 47.22
CA GLN A 462 -24.38 14.23 46.10
C GLN A 462 -24.15 12.92 45.34
N GLN A 463 -22.88 12.50 45.20
CA GLN A 463 -22.53 11.28 44.45
C GLN A 463 -22.94 9.99 45.20
N GLN A 464 -22.94 9.99 46.54
CA GLN A 464 -23.45 8.86 47.34
C GLN A 464 -24.98 8.74 47.30
N GLN A 465 -25.73 9.84 47.28
CA GLN A 465 -27.20 9.79 47.20
C GLN A 465 -27.70 9.21 45.87
N GLN A 466 -27.04 9.52 44.74
CA GLN A 466 -27.44 8.96 43.43
C GLN A 466 -27.22 7.44 43.33
N GLN A 467 -26.15 6.91 43.92
CA GLN A 467 -25.90 5.45 43.92
C GLN A 467 -26.98 4.67 44.70
N GLN A 468 -27.47 5.21 45.82
CA GLN A 468 -28.53 4.55 46.60
C GLN A 468 -29.88 4.50 45.86
N GLN A 469 -30.20 5.52 45.04
CA GLN A 469 -31.44 5.51 44.23
C GLN A 469 -31.42 4.47 43.11
N HIS A 470 -30.29 4.31 42.39
CA HIS A 470 -30.17 3.27 41.36
C HIS A 470 -30.26 1.84 41.94
N GLN A 471 -29.73 1.61 43.15
CA GLN A 471 -29.81 0.30 43.78
C GLN A 471 -31.26 -0.09 44.15
N HIS A 472 -32.11 0.89 44.49
CA HIS A 472 -33.53 0.65 44.79
C HIS A 472 -34.37 0.31 43.55
N GLN A 473 -34.11 0.94 42.39
CA GLN A 473 -34.82 0.60 41.15
C GLN A 473 -34.50 -0.82 40.67
N HIS A 474 -33.25 -1.27 40.81
CA HIS A 474 -32.84 -2.56 40.26
C HIS A 474 -33.48 -3.77 40.97
N SER A 475 -33.85 -3.63 42.25
CA SER A 475 -34.53 -4.66 43.02
C SER A 475 -36.03 -4.82 42.72
N GLN A 476 -36.69 -3.84 42.10
CA GLN A 476 -38.13 -3.93 41.82
C GLN A 476 -38.46 -4.70 40.53
N HIS A 477 -37.53 -4.80 39.57
CA HIS A 477 -37.79 -5.48 38.29
C HIS A 477 -37.60 -7.02 38.30
N GLN A 478 -37.08 -7.61 39.38
CA GLN A 478 -36.79 -9.05 39.43
C GLN A 478 -37.92 -9.91 40.04
N ALA A 479 -39.11 -9.32 40.24
CA ALA A 479 -40.23 -9.94 40.95
C ALA A 479 -41.52 -10.05 40.12
N GLN A 480 -41.44 -10.54 38.87
CA GLN A 480 -42.64 -10.94 38.11
C GLN A 480 -42.41 -12.07 37.08
N HIS A 481 -43.06 -13.20 37.39
CA HIS A 481 -43.34 -14.41 36.59
C HIS A 481 -42.24 -15.49 36.31
N PRO A 482 -42.60 -16.81 36.28
CA PRO A 482 -41.64 -17.91 36.37
C PRO A 482 -41.82 -19.08 35.35
N GLY A 483 -40.92 -20.07 35.41
CA GLY A 483 -41.08 -21.41 34.82
C GLY A 483 -40.25 -21.70 33.56
N LEU A 484 -39.88 -22.94 33.23
CA LEU A 484 -40.08 -24.23 33.94
C LEU A 484 -38.97 -25.24 33.61
N SER A 485 -38.61 -26.05 34.61
CA SER A 485 -38.01 -27.40 34.60
C SER A 485 -36.81 -27.77 33.69
N ALA A 486 -35.80 -28.37 34.33
CA ALA A 486 -34.63 -28.98 33.71
C ALA A 486 -34.85 -30.45 33.27
N MET A 487 -33.88 -31.01 32.54
CA MET A 487 -33.45 -32.40 32.70
C MET A 487 -31.94 -32.46 32.91
N GLN A 488 -31.49 -33.37 33.77
CA GLN A 488 -30.08 -33.75 33.93
C GLN A 488 -29.85 -35.09 33.24
N TYR A 489 -28.61 -35.36 32.81
CA TYR A 489 -28.09 -36.72 32.69
C TYR A 489 -26.69 -36.79 33.27
N GLN A 490 -26.41 -37.86 34.02
CA GLN A 490 -25.14 -38.08 34.72
C GLN A 490 -24.17 -38.89 33.85
N ALA A 491 -22.87 -38.74 34.08
CA ALA A 491 -21.82 -39.51 33.43
C ALA A 491 -21.33 -40.67 34.33
N HIS A 492 -20.99 -41.80 33.71
CA HIS A 492 -20.30 -42.94 34.36
C HIS A 492 -18.82 -43.02 33.91
N PRO A 493 -17.87 -43.43 34.78
CA PRO A 493 -16.44 -43.46 34.47
C PRO A 493 -15.88 -44.87 34.15
N GLY A 494 -14.75 -44.90 33.41
CA GLY A 494 -13.86 -46.07 33.23
C GLY A 494 -13.58 -46.41 31.76
N ALA A 495 -12.45 -47.05 31.40
CA ALA A 495 -11.21 -47.27 32.14
C ALA A 495 -10.04 -47.67 31.18
N GLN A 496 -8.80 -47.36 31.60
CA GLN A 496 -7.52 -48.03 31.29
C GLN A 496 -6.97 -48.21 29.84
N SER A 497 -5.72 -47.73 29.70
CA SER A 497 -4.55 -48.43 29.09
C SER A 497 -4.41 -48.59 27.56
N GLY A 498 -3.21 -48.24 27.05
CA GLY A 498 -2.82 -48.48 25.65
C GLY A 498 -1.57 -47.73 25.15
N MET A 499 -0.44 -47.78 25.88
CA MET A 499 0.84 -47.21 25.38
C MET A 499 1.62 -48.22 24.52
N MET A 500 2.24 -47.73 23.43
CA MET A 500 3.47 -48.32 22.88
C MET A 500 4.39 -47.23 22.30
N GLN A 501 5.62 -47.60 21.91
CA GLN A 501 6.81 -46.75 22.03
C GLN A 501 7.57 -46.48 20.73
N GLN A 502 8.44 -45.45 20.78
CA GLN A 502 9.63 -45.21 19.94
C GLN A 502 9.38 -44.87 18.45
N GLY A 503 10.29 -44.18 17.75
CA GLY A 503 11.58 -43.62 18.17
C GLY A 503 12.14 -42.61 17.15
N GLN A 504 13.23 -41.92 17.51
CA GLN A 504 13.95 -40.97 16.63
C GLN A 504 15.21 -41.61 16.04
N GLN A 505 15.52 -41.30 14.77
CA GLN A 505 16.84 -41.24 14.07
C GLN A 505 16.62 -41.52 12.56
N HIS A 506 17.51 -41.22 11.60
CA HIS A 506 18.42 -40.08 11.34
C HIS A 506 18.96 -40.25 9.89
N GLN A 507 19.71 -39.27 9.36
CA GLN A 507 20.60 -39.37 8.18
C GLN A 507 20.05 -39.71 6.75
N GLN A 508 20.21 -38.71 5.87
CA GLN A 508 20.99 -38.76 4.61
C GLN A 508 21.15 -40.10 3.83
N SER A 509 20.71 -40.14 2.57
CA SER A 509 21.61 -40.18 1.37
C SER A 509 20.84 -40.37 0.04
N SER A 510 21.49 -40.01 -1.07
CA SER A 510 21.05 -40.19 -2.47
C SER A 510 22.08 -41.10 -3.20
N PRO A 511 22.06 -41.32 -4.53
CA PRO A 511 20.98 -41.26 -5.55
C PRO A 511 20.93 -42.53 -6.46
N CYS A 512 19.87 -42.67 -7.27
CA CYS A 512 19.79 -43.34 -8.60
C CYS A 512 18.30 -43.59 -8.98
N GLY A 513 17.88 -43.77 -10.24
CA GLY A 513 18.62 -43.64 -11.51
C GLY A 513 17.90 -44.35 -12.68
N LEU A 514 17.77 -43.65 -13.83
CA LEU A 514 17.38 -44.14 -15.16
C LEU A 514 15.90 -44.56 -15.44
N SER A 515 15.46 -44.16 -16.64
CA SER A 515 14.22 -44.52 -17.37
C SER A 515 14.54 -45.67 -18.39
N PRO A 516 13.80 -45.99 -19.50
CA PRO A 516 12.50 -45.50 -20.01
C PRO A 516 11.54 -46.56 -20.64
N GLY A 517 10.36 -46.10 -21.09
CA GLY A 517 9.55 -46.73 -22.17
C GLY A 517 8.40 -47.68 -21.75
N SER A 518 7.43 -48.02 -22.61
CA SER A 518 7.01 -47.40 -23.89
C SER A 518 5.65 -47.95 -24.39
N LEU A 519 4.88 -47.14 -25.14
CA LEU A 519 3.82 -47.50 -26.14
C LEU A 519 2.55 -48.31 -25.72
N LYS A 520 1.37 -47.68 -25.88
CA LYS A 520 0.16 -48.02 -26.72
C LYS A 520 -0.37 -49.48 -26.87
N PRO A 521 -1.66 -49.73 -27.27
CA PRO A 521 -2.83 -48.84 -27.45
C PRO A 521 -4.21 -49.38 -26.93
N GLU A 522 -5.27 -48.62 -27.24
CA GLU A 522 -6.75 -48.86 -27.37
C GLU A 522 -7.22 -50.24 -27.96
N PRO A 523 -8.54 -50.64 -27.96
CA PRO A 523 -9.66 -49.83 -28.54
C PRO A 523 -11.17 -50.06 -28.15
N HIS A 524 -12.05 -49.15 -28.64
CA HIS A 524 -13.51 -49.31 -28.98
C HIS A 524 -14.53 -49.63 -27.84
N SER A 525 -15.83 -49.25 -27.81
CA SER A 525 -16.79 -48.39 -28.61
C SER A 525 -17.97 -47.99 -27.66
N SER A 526 -19.19 -47.48 -27.98
CA SER A 526 -20.00 -47.26 -29.21
C SER A 526 -21.05 -46.10 -29.02
N SER A 527 -22.29 -46.20 -29.55
CA SER A 527 -23.40 -45.20 -29.53
C SER A 527 -24.79 -45.91 -29.52
N PRO A 528 -25.97 -45.27 -29.74
CA PRO A 528 -26.49 -43.91 -29.42
C PRO A 528 -27.92 -43.94 -28.77
N SER A 529 -28.56 -42.78 -28.52
CA SER A 529 -30.04 -42.59 -28.65
C SER A 529 -30.47 -41.11 -28.58
N SER A 530 -31.67 -40.79 -29.09
CA SER A 530 -32.22 -39.42 -29.26
C SER A 530 -33.63 -39.26 -28.69
N SER A 531 -34.05 -38.03 -28.39
CA SER A 531 -35.46 -37.59 -28.57
C SER A 531 -35.58 -36.05 -28.57
N MET A 532 -36.62 -35.54 -29.22
CA MET A 532 -37.04 -34.12 -29.23
C MET A 532 -38.33 -33.95 -28.43
N MET A 533 -38.70 -32.72 -28.02
CA MET A 533 -39.99 -32.14 -28.43
C MET A 533 -40.19 -30.65 -28.10
N HIS A 534 -40.66 -29.92 -29.11
CA HIS A 534 -41.57 -28.76 -29.17
C HIS A 534 -41.74 -27.71 -28.04
N ARG A 535 -41.60 -26.45 -28.49
CA ARG A 535 -42.22 -25.19 -28.01
C ARG A 535 -43.73 -25.16 -28.37
N PRO A 536 -44.58 -24.29 -27.77
CA PRO A 536 -44.77 -22.93 -28.34
C PRO A 536 -45.01 -21.79 -27.30
N MET A 537 -45.38 -20.59 -27.78
CA MET A 537 -45.71 -19.37 -27.01
C MET A 537 -47.22 -19.03 -27.05
N LEU A 538 -47.67 -18.05 -26.25
CA LEU A 538 -48.74 -17.10 -26.57
C LEU A 538 -48.53 -15.76 -25.77
N ALA A 539 -49.37 -14.73 -25.97
CA ALA A 539 -49.13 -13.38 -25.42
C ALA A 539 -50.42 -12.52 -25.23
N GLY A 540 -50.30 -11.42 -24.47
CA GLY A 540 -51.35 -10.42 -24.15
C GLY A 540 -51.77 -10.42 -22.66
N GLY A 541 -52.32 -9.35 -22.08
CA GLY A 541 -52.52 -7.97 -22.56
C GLY A 541 -53.47 -7.12 -21.66
N ASN A 542 -53.34 -5.78 -21.76
CA ASN A 542 -54.26 -4.68 -21.33
C ASN A 542 -54.53 -4.32 -19.83
N ASP A 543 -54.47 -2.99 -19.58
CA ASP A 543 -55.40 -2.05 -18.89
C ASP A 543 -56.06 -2.36 -17.51
N GLY A 544 -56.37 -1.37 -16.64
CA GLY A 544 -56.10 0.08 -16.66
C GLY A 544 -56.97 0.94 -15.71
N ALA A 545 -56.49 2.16 -15.37
CA ALA A 545 -57.20 3.34 -14.80
C ALA A 545 -57.91 3.32 -13.42
N GLY A 546 -57.88 4.47 -12.71
CA GLY A 546 -58.73 4.77 -11.51
C GLY A 546 -58.23 5.96 -10.65
N ARG A 547 -59.07 6.98 -10.39
CA ARG A 547 -58.74 8.22 -9.63
C ARG A 547 -59.33 8.24 -8.20
N GLY A 548 -58.70 9.01 -7.30
CA GLY A 548 -59.27 9.52 -6.03
C GLY A 548 -58.53 10.78 -5.55
N GLN A 549 -59.19 11.67 -4.79
CA GLN A 549 -58.65 12.98 -4.34
C GLN A 549 -58.77 13.18 -2.82
N GLY A 550 -57.89 14.01 -2.21
CA GLY A 550 -58.07 14.51 -0.84
C GLY A 550 -56.88 15.28 -0.25
N LEU A 551 -57.07 16.54 0.12
CA LEU A 551 -56.18 17.47 0.85
C LEU A 551 -57.04 18.67 1.36
N PRO A 552 -56.60 19.51 2.32
CA PRO A 552 -55.43 19.46 3.23
C PRO A 552 -55.89 19.45 4.73
N PRO A 553 -55.02 19.76 5.74
CA PRO A 553 -54.72 21.17 6.08
C PRO A 553 -53.24 21.50 6.40
N GLN A 554 -52.99 22.80 6.59
CA GLN A 554 -51.74 23.48 6.97
C GLN A 554 -51.44 23.35 8.49
N GLN A 555 -50.32 23.79 9.09
CA GLN A 555 -48.88 23.98 8.75
C GLN A 555 -48.17 24.32 10.08
N MET A 556 -46.88 23.98 10.25
CA MET A 556 -45.90 24.83 10.98
C MET A 556 -44.47 24.52 10.50
N PRO A 557 -43.52 25.48 10.57
CA PRO A 557 -42.26 25.39 9.83
C PRO A 557 -41.12 24.71 10.62
N LEU A 558 -40.22 24.05 9.88
CA LEU A 558 -38.89 23.63 10.33
C LEU A 558 -37.80 24.59 9.77
N PRO A 559 -36.66 24.75 10.46
CA PRO A 559 -35.63 25.72 10.07
C PRO A 559 -34.87 25.31 8.80
N MET A 560 -34.24 26.30 8.16
CA MET A 560 -33.44 26.14 6.93
C MET A 560 -32.40 25.02 7.06
N GLN A 561 -32.42 24.06 6.13
CA GLN A 561 -31.26 23.23 5.85
C GLN A 561 -30.19 24.09 5.16
N MET A 562 -29.01 24.20 5.76
CA MET A 562 -27.84 24.67 5.03
C MET A 562 -27.57 23.74 3.84
N GLN A 563 -27.50 24.33 2.65
CA GLN A 563 -27.25 23.64 1.41
C GLN A 563 -25.87 22.99 1.46
N GLN A 564 -25.81 21.65 1.44
CA GLN A 564 -24.54 20.93 1.43
C GLN A 564 -23.81 21.24 0.12
N MET A 565 -22.66 21.91 0.21
CA MET A 565 -21.76 22.00 -0.94
C MET A 565 -21.26 20.61 -1.30
N PRO A 566 -21.18 20.24 -2.59
CA PRO A 566 -20.65 18.95 -2.99
C PRO A 566 -19.18 18.87 -2.56
N SER A 567 -18.82 17.83 -1.80
CA SER A 567 -17.44 17.59 -1.44
C SER A 567 -16.67 17.20 -2.70
N ALA A 568 -15.87 18.14 -3.22
CA ALA A 568 -14.84 17.81 -4.19
C ALA A 568 -13.91 16.78 -3.54
N GLY A 569 -13.92 15.55 -4.05
CA GLY A 569 -13.00 14.53 -3.57
C GLY A 569 -11.55 14.90 -3.92
N PRO A 570 -10.56 14.31 -3.22
CA PRO A 570 -9.18 14.42 -3.67
C PRO A 570 -9.04 13.84 -5.10
N PRO A 571 -8.02 14.26 -5.87
CA PRO A 571 -7.83 13.78 -7.24
C PRO A 571 -7.80 12.24 -7.31
N PRO A 572 -8.29 11.63 -8.41
CA PRO A 572 -8.57 10.19 -8.48
C PRO A 572 -7.33 9.27 -8.40
N HIS A 573 -6.12 9.84 -8.36
CA HIS A 573 -4.87 9.14 -8.13
C HIS A 573 -4.45 9.08 -6.64
N VAL A 574 -5.03 9.89 -5.75
CA VAL A 574 -4.58 10.03 -4.34
C VAL A 574 -5.20 8.95 -3.44
N VAL A 575 -4.41 7.92 -3.10
CA VAL A 575 -4.86 6.81 -2.24
C VAL A 575 -4.56 7.04 -0.75
N PHE A 576 -5.60 6.93 0.07
CA PHE A 576 -5.48 6.84 1.53
C PHE A 576 -5.24 5.37 1.92
N ALA A 577 -4.11 5.09 2.58
CA ALA A 577 -3.78 3.73 3.05
C ALA A 577 -4.25 3.52 4.51
N GLY A 578 -4.89 2.38 4.77
CA GLY A 578 -5.58 2.11 6.04
C GLY A 578 -4.68 1.83 7.25
N VAL A 579 -5.02 2.42 8.40
CA VAL A 579 -4.19 2.52 9.62
C VAL A 579 -4.20 1.22 10.46
N SER A 580 -3.37 0.26 10.11
CA SER A 580 -3.44 -1.14 10.57
C SER A 580 -2.79 -1.44 11.93
N ASN A 581 -3.59 -1.88 12.89
CA ASN A 581 -3.20 -2.74 14.03
C ASN A 581 -2.41 -2.11 15.20
N GLY A 582 -2.38 -0.78 15.35
CA GLY A 582 -1.79 -0.11 16.53
C GLY A 582 -0.26 0.03 16.50
N GLU A 583 0.47 -0.98 16.05
CA GLU A 583 1.89 -0.90 15.65
C GLU A 583 2.06 -0.27 14.25
N VAL A 584 1.32 0.80 13.98
CA VAL A 584 1.38 1.49 12.69
C VAL A 584 2.53 2.48 12.70
N LEU A 585 3.07 2.80 11.52
CA LEU A 585 4.05 3.88 11.28
C LEU A 585 3.57 5.29 11.74
N TRP A 586 2.33 5.40 12.26
CA TRP A 586 1.58 6.64 12.50
C TRP A 586 0.78 6.64 13.82
N SER A 587 0.98 5.67 14.72
CA SER A 587 0.47 5.82 16.09
C SER A 587 1.39 6.77 16.87
N LEU A 588 0.81 7.79 17.51
CA LEU A 588 1.55 8.57 18.50
C LEU A 588 1.96 7.62 19.65
N PRO A 589 3.21 7.66 20.14
CA PRO A 589 3.66 6.76 21.19
C PRO A 589 2.86 7.02 22.48
N PRO A 590 2.46 5.96 23.23
CA PRO A 590 1.86 6.10 24.56
C PRO A 590 2.75 6.94 25.47
N GLN A 591 2.22 8.00 26.09
CA GLN A 591 3.02 8.89 26.94
C GLN A 591 3.14 8.45 28.39
N ASN A 592 2.39 7.43 28.83
CA ASN A 592 2.54 6.78 30.14
C ASN A 592 2.23 5.28 30.00
N ALA A 593 2.95 4.44 30.74
CA ALA A 593 2.88 2.98 30.65
C ALA A 593 2.86 2.27 32.03
N ASP A 594 2.22 2.89 33.03
CA ASP A 594 2.02 2.31 34.36
C ASP A 594 0.53 2.09 34.66
N SER A 595 0.00 0.90 34.30
CA SER A 595 -1.21 0.30 34.86
C SER A 595 -1.36 -1.15 34.38
N PRO A 596 -1.43 -2.17 35.27
CA PRO A 596 -1.62 -3.56 34.88
C PRO A 596 -3.09 -3.99 34.99
N GLU A 597 -3.69 -4.43 33.89
CA GLU A 597 -4.90 -5.30 33.87
C GLU A 597 -5.17 -5.78 32.43
N GLY A 598 -5.57 -7.03 32.16
CA GLY A 598 -5.69 -8.17 33.07
C GLY A 598 -5.69 -9.50 32.28
N SER A 599 -5.13 -10.54 32.89
CA SER A 599 -4.99 -11.87 32.26
C SER A 599 -6.29 -12.68 32.28
N SER A 600 -6.45 -13.59 31.31
CA SER A 600 -7.37 -14.72 31.41
C SER A 600 -6.63 -15.97 30.96
N GLU A 601 -6.37 -16.91 31.88
CA GLU A 601 -5.62 -18.14 31.64
C GLU A 601 -6.52 -19.38 31.48
N GLY A 602 -5.94 -20.42 30.87
CA GLY A 602 -6.47 -21.79 30.88
C GLY A 602 -5.67 -22.70 29.93
N GLY A 603 -4.74 -23.55 30.39
CA GLY A 603 -4.30 -23.76 31.79
C GLY A 603 -2.99 -24.55 31.90
N SER A 604 -2.59 -24.86 33.15
CA SER A 604 -1.35 -25.54 33.58
C SER A 604 -1.26 -27.01 33.09
N VAL A 605 -0.16 -27.79 33.17
CA VAL A 605 1.05 -27.86 34.04
C VAL A 605 2.22 -28.46 33.20
N VAL A 606 3.53 -28.58 33.52
CA VAL A 606 4.46 -28.47 34.69
C VAL A 606 5.81 -27.96 34.11
N GLY A 607 6.79 -27.31 34.77
CA GLY A 607 7.01 -26.90 36.16
C GLY A 607 8.33 -27.46 36.75
N TYR A 608 9.23 -26.61 37.28
CA TYR A 608 10.51 -26.96 37.95
C TYR A 608 10.95 -25.82 38.90
N SER A 609 11.82 -26.11 39.87
CA SER A 609 12.04 -25.23 41.05
C SER A 609 13.17 -24.18 40.94
N HIS A 610 12.92 -23.03 41.56
CA HIS A 610 13.87 -22.02 42.07
C HIS A 610 15.04 -21.51 41.20
N ARG A 611 14.97 -20.22 40.86
CA ARG A 611 15.90 -19.22 41.45
C ARG A 611 15.29 -17.82 41.43
N HIS A 612 15.45 -17.06 42.50
CA HIS A 612 15.16 -15.62 42.48
C HIS A 612 16.27 -14.90 41.69
N GLY A 613 15.86 -14.25 40.60
CA GLY A 613 16.64 -13.22 39.91
C GLY A 613 15.63 -12.22 39.36
N SER A 614 15.87 -10.92 39.57
CA SER A 614 14.96 -9.87 39.15
C SER A 614 14.88 -9.82 37.62
N ALA A 615 13.79 -10.34 37.05
CA ALA A 615 13.56 -10.33 35.62
C ALA A 615 13.27 -8.90 35.16
N ALA A 616 14.14 -8.33 34.32
CA ALA A 616 13.88 -7.08 33.65
C ALA A 616 12.69 -7.26 32.68
N GLY A 617 11.80 -6.26 32.62
CA GLY A 617 10.67 -6.26 31.71
C GLY A 617 11.08 -6.22 30.22
N PRO A 618 10.17 -6.55 29.29
CA PRO A 618 10.46 -6.52 27.86
C PRO A 618 10.81 -5.09 27.40
N PRO A 619 11.91 -4.88 26.65
CA PRO A 619 12.34 -3.56 26.23
C PRO A 619 11.49 -3.02 25.06
N GLY A 620 10.36 -2.39 25.40
CA GLY A 620 9.43 -1.76 24.45
C GLY A 620 9.54 -0.23 24.41
N ALA A 621 9.50 0.32 23.19
CA ALA A 621 9.25 1.71 22.80
C ALA A 621 9.16 2.79 23.92
N GLY A 622 10.27 3.45 24.24
CA GLY A 622 10.25 4.63 25.13
C GLY A 622 11.59 5.33 25.41
N GLN A 623 12.71 4.87 24.84
CA GLN A 623 14.04 5.24 25.33
C GLN A 623 14.93 5.87 24.23
N GLN A 624 14.77 7.19 24.11
CA GLN A 624 15.72 8.24 23.68
C GLN A 624 16.91 7.83 22.76
N ILE A 625 16.92 8.35 21.53
CA ILE A 625 18.10 8.35 20.64
C ILE A 625 18.92 9.60 20.96
N ASP A 626 20.12 9.46 21.54
CA ASP A 626 21.04 10.59 21.66
C ASP A 626 21.54 11.00 20.28
N TRP A 627 21.09 12.15 19.78
CA TRP A 627 21.51 12.71 18.50
C TRP A 627 22.87 13.41 18.55
N SER A 628 23.38 13.75 19.74
CA SER A 628 24.68 14.42 19.88
C SER A 628 25.84 13.48 19.50
N ALA A 629 25.74 12.21 19.89
CA ALA A 629 26.64 11.12 19.48
C ALA A 629 26.68 10.85 17.96
N TYR A 630 25.80 11.47 17.18
CA TYR A 630 25.69 11.31 15.72
C TYR A 630 25.96 12.61 14.94
N HIS A 631 26.41 13.67 15.61
CA HIS A 631 26.58 14.99 14.99
C HIS A 631 27.51 14.96 13.77
N ASP A 632 28.69 14.34 13.92
CA ASP A 632 29.70 14.29 12.86
C ASP A 632 29.31 13.37 11.70
N ASP A 633 28.69 12.22 11.98
CA ASP A 633 28.07 11.34 10.97
C ASP A 633 27.08 12.12 10.08
N ILE A 634 26.19 12.90 10.70
CA ILE A 634 25.16 13.69 10.02
C ILE A 634 25.79 14.83 9.20
N ASN A 635 26.82 15.48 9.76
CA ASN A 635 27.56 16.54 9.08
C ASN A 635 28.36 16.03 7.87
N ALA A 636 28.92 14.81 7.96
CA ALA A 636 29.67 14.18 6.88
C ALA A 636 28.76 13.63 5.76
N MET A 637 27.57 13.13 6.10
CA MET A 637 26.56 12.74 5.10
C MET A 637 25.98 13.95 4.35
N PHE A 638 25.69 15.03 5.08
CA PHE A 638 24.99 16.22 4.56
C PHE A 638 25.76 17.50 4.96
N PRO A 639 26.80 17.88 4.20
CA PRO A 639 27.67 19.01 4.53
C PRO A 639 26.99 20.38 4.39
N THR A 640 27.59 21.38 5.02
CA THR A 640 27.26 22.81 4.80
C THR A 640 27.91 23.30 3.51
N ASP A 641 27.34 24.35 2.92
CA ASP A 641 27.94 25.02 1.77
C ASP A 641 29.25 25.71 2.18
N PRO A 642 30.38 25.50 1.48
CA PRO A 642 31.65 26.13 1.84
C PRO A 642 31.69 27.65 1.58
N GLN A 643 30.72 28.23 0.87
CA GLN A 643 30.64 29.67 0.60
C GLN A 643 29.65 30.39 1.53
N THR A 644 28.51 29.78 1.88
CA THR A 644 27.49 30.43 2.72
C THR A 644 27.50 29.99 4.18
N GLY A 645 28.07 28.82 4.49
CA GLY A 645 27.97 28.19 5.80
C GLY A 645 26.57 27.62 6.13
N GLU A 646 25.56 27.87 5.30
CA GLU A 646 24.23 27.27 5.44
C GLU A 646 24.26 25.76 5.14
N PHE A 647 23.24 25.04 5.59
CA PHE A 647 23.05 23.63 5.28
C PHE A 647 22.81 23.43 3.77
N SER A 648 23.70 22.74 3.06
CA SER A 648 23.58 22.59 1.62
C SER A 648 22.90 21.29 1.22
N LEU A 649 21.92 21.42 0.34
CA LEU A 649 21.27 20.28 -0.34
C LEU A 649 21.82 20.06 -1.76
N THR A 650 22.91 20.75 -2.14
CA THR A 650 23.59 20.51 -3.43
C THR A 650 23.98 19.05 -3.56
N GLY A 651 23.47 18.39 -4.60
CA GLY A 651 23.70 16.97 -4.85
C GLY A 651 22.76 16.01 -4.10
N PHE A 652 21.88 16.48 -3.20
CA PHE A 652 20.72 15.72 -2.69
C PHE A 652 19.44 16.13 -3.44
N MET A 653 19.19 17.42 -3.55
CA MET A 653 18.18 18.00 -4.45
C MET A 653 18.82 18.29 -5.80
N ASN A 654 18.15 17.89 -6.89
CA ASN A 654 18.52 18.29 -8.24
C ASN A 654 17.65 19.49 -8.68
N PRO A 655 18.21 20.69 -8.90
CA PRO A 655 17.44 21.87 -9.28
C PRO A 655 16.70 21.76 -10.63
N SER A 656 17.07 20.83 -11.52
CA SER A 656 16.32 20.61 -12.78
C SER A 656 15.05 19.76 -12.61
N ILE A 657 14.84 19.16 -11.43
CA ILE A 657 13.74 18.24 -11.12
C ILE A 657 12.64 18.91 -10.27
N GLY A 658 12.97 19.97 -9.53
CA GLY A 658 12.00 20.73 -8.73
C GLY A 658 10.90 21.36 -9.59
N MET A 659 9.67 21.40 -9.07
CA MET A 659 8.56 21.98 -9.80
C MET A 659 8.67 23.50 -9.82
N LYS A 660 8.64 24.10 -11.03
CA LYS A 660 8.56 25.54 -11.19
C LYS A 660 7.13 26.01 -10.96
N TRP A 661 6.83 26.35 -9.72
CA TRP A 661 5.62 27.07 -9.37
C TRP A 661 5.64 28.46 -10.02
N ASN A 662 4.73 28.69 -10.98
CA ASN A 662 4.41 30.05 -11.42
C ASN A 662 3.51 30.66 -10.33
N GLY A 663 3.95 31.78 -9.75
CA GLY A 663 3.15 32.58 -8.81
C GLY A 663 2.22 33.57 -9.49
#